data_AF-A0A7X3KCX9-F1
#
_entry.id   AF-A0A7X3KCX9-F1
#
_cell.length_a   1.000
_cell.length_b   1.000
_cell.length_c   1.000
_cell.angle_alpha   90.00
_cell.angle_beta   90.00
_cell.angle_gamma   90.00
#
_symmetry.space_group_name_H-M   'P 1'
#
loop_
_entity.id
_entity.type
_entity.pdbx_description
1 polymer ?
#
loop_
_entity_poly.entity_id
_entity_poly.type
_entity_poly.pdbx_seq_one_letter_code
_entity_poly.pdbx_strand_id
1 'polypeptide(L)'
;MYFNRKGVKQTNWRMVKKGKHFLFGCSLVLALGANSMVGADEVTVGEEPDTDSSVVATTDQDDTDRTDEVETRTYQAPLTNQVMVQDSSNKLEGEEPQAEEKKVEVSDEEIEETQPIASEDTRPPKKSVESLTSVQSLNQSESVAVANKTVISSPILETVIEPTTVSTEAVETASKDSLMDSLPTIEAKQANPVIETKDLLENTATALSNMENMNHSFEAAYTVSRFRSAVRAASLGADQNTPPFDISEAIYSPGKDMQDKGYQGKAWLYRDGTLDGTNSNSKMLSDVKVYIQWVNGKGFVSPVYYTKTNPDGSFVIDLSKPIVDASGTSHSFQLAGDTKFAVRTWVENPDPAKYNIIQHGDKTYGFHTRTNRKNESWDFTAGVNRIVNSHVILQEKPFTESWLVKPQAEWSSAPSSSGEWPEKGNYGTLRGTVWYENGDAPGTLANQWINGGVLPQAKGDQSATGVRVVASYVNDEVARLFDSWKNTHKNYTLEEFAAAQKKIVTDYQAANGVGSHIAESVVGVVKPDGSYYIPFKGLYGVSRTQQNAGLRISWKVSDAEYGKVVSDKDADNSALMKWNGTIGQKHRHINSDYVYAAPVTDDYAVWSNNYQTNMFQSTADTLTKALESDNNDWQNFALLAHQPNHDVLVYDTTDNKAAPGTTVESTTSGLMPNREYQIQWFKNGEPIGSPTSITADGEGRAKSVPITVEPNLSAPAIYTSGVFFKDVPTSDISAALALDSFVADVAKKADTLDPAYEDKNVVPGTPATSTPALTD
;
A
#
# COMPACT_ATOMS: atom_id res chain seq x y z
N MET A 1 23.80 -18.12 -15.49
CA MET A 1 24.71 -19.28 -15.28
C MET A 1 24.30 -19.97 -13.99
N TYR A 2 24.39 -21.30 -13.90
CA TYR A 2 24.16 -22.03 -12.64
C TYR A 2 25.48 -22.23 -11.90
N PHE A 3 25.54 -21.82 -10.63
CA PHE A 3 26.65 -22.13 -9.72
C PHE A 3 26.15 -23.02 -8.60
N ASN A 4 26.64 -24.26 -8.55
CA ASN A 4 26.32 -25.20 -7.48
C ASN A 4 27.30 -25.04 -6.30
N ARG A 5 26.93 -25.59 -5.14
CA ARG A 5 27.61 -25.50 -3.85
C ARG A 5 29.07 -25.98 -3.89
N LYS A 6 29.89 -25.44 -2.99
CA LYS A 6 31.24 -25.93 -2.66
C LYS A 6 31.19 -27.43 -2.34
N GLY A 7 32.11 -28.24 -2.88
CA GLY A 7 32.28 -29.63 -2.40
C GLY A 7 32.97 -30.64 -3.32
N VAL A 8 33.02 -30.44 -4.64
CA VAL A 8 33.49 -31.47 -5.58
C VAL A 8 34.65 -30.99 -6.46
N LYS A 9 35.77 -31.72 -6.45
CA LYS A 9 36.85 -31.56 -7.43
C LYS A 9 36.46 -32.26 -8.74
N GLN A 10 36.28 -31.51 -9.82
CA GLN A 10 36.17 -32.08 -11.18
C GLN A 10 37.49 -31.96 -11.92
N THR A 11 38.08 -33.10 -12.27
CA THR A 11 39.16 -33.23 -13.26
C THR A 11 38.57 -33.66 -14.62
N ASN A 12 39.37 -33.57 -15.69
CA ASN A 12 39.04 -33.93 -17.08
C ASN A 12 38.10 -32.96 -17.83
N TRP A 13 38.66 -31.85 -18.33
CA TRP A 13 38.10 -31.12 -19.48
C TRP A 13 38.92 -31.43 -20.74
N ARG A 14 38.26 -31.89 -21.82
CA ARG A 14 38.85 -31.97 -23.17
C ARG A 14 38.34 -30.81 -24.01
N MET A 15 39.26 -30.08 -24.65
CA MET A 15 38.93 -28.93 -25.49
C MET A 15 38.56 -29.37 -26.92
N VAL A 16 37.45 -28.89 -27.45
CA VAL A 16 37.04 -29.04 -28.86
C VAL A 16 36.74 -27.65 -29.42
N LYS A 17 37.34 -27.29 -30.57
CA LYS A 17 37.33 -25.90 -31.09
C LYS A 17 37.10 -25.82 -32.60
N LYS A 18 35.86 -25.51 -33.00
CA LYS A 18 35.41 -24.97 -34.30
C LYS A 18 34.08 -24.23 -34.06
N GLY A 19 33.81 -23.04 -34.60
CA GLY A 19 34.68 -22.09 -35.31
C GLY A 19 33.89 -20.92 -35.93
N LYS A 20 34.52 -19.74 -36.05
CA LYS A 20 34.02 -18.49 -36.69
C LYS A 20 32.74 -17.85 -36.14
N HIS A 21 32.92 -16.74 -35.42
CA HIS A 21 31.96 -15.62 -35.41
C HIS A 21 32.54 -14.45 -36.21
N PHE A 22 31.68 -13.61 -36.80
CA PHE A 22 32.07 -12.32 -37.34
C PHE A 22 32.05 -11.25 -36.23
N LEU A 23 32.88 -10.21 -36.40
CA LEU A 23 33.00 -9.11 -35.44
C LEU A 23 32.45 -7.82 -36.07
N PHE A 24 31.50 -7.18 -35.41
CA PHE A 24 31.20 -5.75 -35.56
C PHE A 24 31.11 -5.19 -34.13
N GLY A 25 31.80 -4.07 -33.89
CA GLY A 25 32.04 -3.56 -32.53
C GLY A 25 31.11 -2.41 -32.14
N CYS A 26 30.91 -2.26 -30.84
CA CYS A 26 30.46 -1.01 -30.23
C CYS A 26 31.68 -0.29 -29.66
N SER A 27 31.87 0.98 -30.02
CA SER A 27 32.90 1.82 -29.40
C SER A 27 32.46 2.24 -28.00
N LEU A 28 33.28 1.94 -27.00
CA LEU A 28 33.11 2.42 -25.62
C LEU A 28 34.05 3.61 -25.40
N VAL A 29 33.51 4.78 -25.05
CA VAL A 29 34.29 5.95 -24.66
C VAL A 29 34.15 6.15 -23.15
N LEU A 30 35.25 5.97 -22.42
CA LEU A 30 35.40 6.49 -21.05
C LEU A 30 36.37 7.66 -21.09
N ALA A 31 35.99 8.77 -20.45
CA ALA A 31 36.90 9.86 -20.13
C ALA A 31 37.19 9.83 -18.62
N LEU A 32 38.47 9.66 -18.26
CA LEU A 32 38.98 9.81 -16.90
C LEU A 32 40.14 10.81 -16.96
N GLY A 33 39.92 12.01 -16.43
CA GLY A 33 40.95 13.03 -16.29
C GLY A 33 41.68 12.88 -14.95
N ALA A 34 43.01 12.83 -14.99
CA ALA A 34 43.85 12.79 -13.78
C ALA A 34 44.72 14.04 -13.69
N ASN A 35 44.78 14.64 -12.50
CA ASN A 35 45.63 15.81 -12.22
C ASN A 35 47.07 15.39 -11.90
N SER A 36 48.08 16.13 -12.41
CA SER A 36 49.22 16.62 -11.60
C SER A 36 50.20 17.52 -12.40
N MET A 37 50.38 18.74 -11.88
CA MET A 37 51.62 19.54 -11.78
C MET A 37 52.64 19.58 -12.95
N VAL A 38 52.75 20.77 -13.57
CA VAL A 38 53.98 21.60 -13.65
C VAL A 38 53.54 23.07 -13.43
N GLY A 39 54.42 23.98 -13.00
CA GLY A 39 54.05 25.38 -12.72
C GLY A 39 55.16 26.40 -12.92
N ALA A 40 54.96 27.59 -12.32
CA ALA A 40 55.75 28.83 -12.41
C ALA A 40 55.67 29.62 -13.73
N ASP A 41 55.12 30.84 -13.67
CA ASP A 41 55.94 32.06 -13.73
C ASP A 41 55.20 33.26 -13.10
N GLU A 42 55.91 34.39 -12.92
CA GLU A 42 55.57 35.50 -12.00
C GLU A 42 55.36 36.85 -12.74
N VAL A 43 54.24 37.54 -12.53
CA VAL A 43 54.05 38.97 -12.85
C VAL A 43 53.13 39.65 -11.82
N THR A 44 53.45 40.90 -11.45
CA THR A 44 52.84 41.67 -10.36
C THR A 44 51.99 42.87 -10.80
N VAL A 45 50.89 43.12 -10.08
CA VAL A 45 50.26 44.44 -9.77
C VAL A 45 49.64 45.25 -10.94
N GLY A 46 48.41 45.73 -10.74
CA GLY A 46 47.73 46.71 -11.62
C GLY A 46 46.33 47.13 -11.16
N GLU A 47 46.28 48.18 -10.32
CA GLU A 47 45.24 49.22 -10.14
C GLU A 47 43.70 48.90 -10.09
N GLU A 48 43.09 49.37 -9.00
CA GLU A 48 41.67 49.76 -8.79
C GLU A 48 41.37 51.14 -9.47
N PRO A 49 40.17 51.80 -9.41
CA PRO A 49 38.96 51.55 -8.60
C PRO A 49 37.62 51.68 -9.40
N ASP A 50 36.56 52.13 -8.70
CA ASP A 50 35.29 52.75 -9.15
C ASP A 50 34.13 51.81 -9.61
N THR A 51 32.86 52.00 -9.20
CA THR A 51 32.24 53.11 -8.41
C THR A 51 31.02 52.65 -7.56
N ASP A 52 30.89 53.23 -6.35
CA ASP A 52 29.75 54.05 -5.83
C ASP A 52 28.28 53.53 -5.91
N SER A 53 27.38 53.66 -4.91
CA SER A 53 27.46 53.95 -3.44
C SER A 53 26.06 53.86 -2.76
N SER A 54 26.05 53.94 -1.42
CA SER A 54 24.94 54.42 -0.55
C SER A 54 23.71 53.50 -0.37
N VAL A 55 22.92 53.56 0.71
CA VAL A 55 22.83 54.44 1.91
C VAL A 55 22.66 53.49 3.13
N VAL A 56 23.48 53.50 4.20
CA VAL A 56 23.40 54.30 5.45
C VAL A 56 21.97 54.27 6.08
N ALA A 57 21.71 54.03 7.38
CA ALA A 57 22.44 54.35 8.61
C ALA A 57 22.25 53.28 9.73
N THR A 58 23.27 52.80 10.44
CA THR A 58 23.90 53.29 11.71
C THR A 58 23.31 52.79 13.04
N THR A 59 24.17 52.14 13.83
CA THR A 59 24.32 52.18 15.32
C THR A 59 23.19 51.64 16.20
N ASP A 60 23.46 51.11 17.41
CA ASP A 60 24.68 51.16 18.24
C ASP A 60 25.32 49.78 18.53
N GLN A 61 26.51 49.79 19.15
CA GLN A 61 27.28 48.60 19.55
C GLN A 61 27.11 48.23 21.05
N ASP A 62 27.67 47.05 21.35
CA ASP A 62 28.32 46.59 22.59
C ASP A 62 27.51 45.64 23.50
N ASP A 63 28.12 44.61 24.12
CA ASP A 63 29.31 43.82 23.76
C ASP A 63 29.34 42.57 24.68
N THR A 64 29.57 41.37 24.14
CA THR A 64 30.37 40.25 24.72
C THR A 64 30.23 38.94 23.91
N ASP A 65 31.27 38.11 23.94
CA ASP A 65 31.42 36.85 23.19
C ASP A 65 30.22 35.87 23.29
N ARG A 66 29.79 35.12 22.25
CA ARG A 66 30.51 34.10 21.43
C ARG A 66 30.96 32.89 22.30
N THR A 67 30.84 31.62 21.92
CA THR A 67 30.68 30.94 20.62
C THR A 67 29.73 29.74 20.74
N ASP A 68 28.91 29.48 19.71
CA ASP A 68 28.35 28.14 19.43
C ASP A 68 28.78 27.74 18.01
N GLU A 69 29.43 26.58 17.85
CA GLU A 69 29.81 26.03 16.54
C GLU A 69 28.80 24.95 16.09
N VAL A 70 28.26 25.12 14.88
CA VAL A 70 27.30 24.17 14.29
C VAL A 70 28.05 23.11 13.47
N GLU A 71 28.34 21.96 14.08
CA GLU A 71 28.85 20.80 13.33
C GLU A 71 27.79 20.19 12.41
N THR A 72 28.03 20.24 11.11
CA THR A 72 27.19 19.60 10.08
C THR A 72 27.49 18.10 9.98
N ARG A 73 26.64 17.26 10.56
CA ARG A 73 26.79 15.80 10.49
C ARG A 73 26.43 15.26 9.11
N THR A 74 27.44 14.83 8.36
CA THR A 74 27.28 14.08 7.12
C THR A 74 26.94 12.61 7.39
N TYR A 75 26.08 12.05 6.55
CA TYR A 75 25.59 10.66 6.66
C TYR A 75 26.61 9.70 6.05
N GLN A 76 26.99 8.63 6.76
CA GLN A 76 27.77 7.51 6.19
C GLN A 76 27.01 6.19 6.29
N ALA A 77 26.99 5.44 5.19
CA ALA A 77 26.41 4.10 5.13
C ALA A 77 27.36 3.06 5.76
N PRO A 78 26.85 2.06 6.48
CA PRO A 78 27.69 1.07 7.18
C PRO A 78 28.36 0.09 6.22
N LEU A 79 29.65 -0.16 6.43
CA LEU A 79 30.41 -1.22 5.75
C LEU A 79 30.13 -2.59 6.40
N THR A 80 29.70 -3.56 5.60
CA THR A 80 29.53 -4.95 6.03
C THR A 80 30.85 -5.70 6.03
N ASN A 81 31.35 -6.18 7.18
CA ASN A 81 32.02 -7.49 7.22
C ASN A 81 32.25 -8.12 8.61
N GLN A 82 32.05 -9.44 8.62
CA GLN A 82 32.69 -10.48 9.42
C GLN A 82 32.46 -10.59 10.94
N VAL A 83 31.93 -11.76 11.30
CA VAL A 83 31.85 -12.35 12.63
C VAL A 83 33.25 -12.67 13.15
N MET A 84 33.54 -12.30 14.40
CA MET A 84 34.61 -12.87 15.20
C MET A 84 34.00 -13.51 16.46
N VAL A 85 34.38 -14.76 16.73
CA VAL A 85 33.92 -15.51 17.90
C VAL A 85 34.69 -15.02 19.13
N GLN A 86 33.98 -14.74 20.24
CA GLN A 86 34.61 -14.50 21.52
C GLN A 86 35.07 -15.83 22.14
N ASP A 87 36.29 -15.85 22.66
CA ASP A 87 36.69 -16.73 23.75
C ASP A 87 37.30 -15.87 24.88
N SER A 88 37.25 -16.36 26.12
CA SER A 88 37.31 -15.51 27.32
C SER A 88 38.48 -15.85 28.24
N SER A 89 39.30 -14.87 28.62
CA SER A 89 40.13 -14.96 29.85
C SER A 89 40.52 -13.57 30.40
N ASN A 90 40.39 -13.40 31.72
CA ASN A 90 40.97 -12.27 32.45
C ASN A 90 42.34 -12.64 33.04
N LYS A 91 43.31 -11.71 32.97
CA LYS A 91 44.36 -11.45 33.97
C LYS A 91 45.00 -10.09 33.63
N LEU A 92 45.19 -9.10 34.51
CA LEU A 92 45.80 -9.06 35.85
C LEU A 92 47.27 -9.52 35.87
N GLU A 93 48.14 -8.54 36.10
CA GLU A 93 49.61 -8.65 36.19
C GLU A 93 50.06 -9.36 37.47
N GLY A 94 51.29 -9.91 37.47
CA GLY A 94 51.87 -10.53 38.67
C GLY A 94 53.08 -11.44 38.41
N GLU A 95 54.25 -10.81 38.22
CA GLU A 95 55.62 -11.31 38.46
C GLU A 95 56.17 -12.55 37.68
N GLU A 96 57.49 -12.50 37.50
CA GLU A 96 58.41 -13.46 36.85
C GLU A 96 59.27 -14.16 37.96
N PRO A 97 60.22 -15.11 37.68
CA PRO A 97 60.52 -15.88 36.47
C PRO A 97 60.78 -17.41 36.73
N GLN A 98 61.49 -18.06 35.79
CA GLN A 98 62.01 -19.45 35.71
C GLN A 98 61.08 -20.44 34.95
N ALA A 99 61.44 -21.07 33.82
CA ALA A 99 62.70 -21.62 33.26
C ALA A 99 63.02 -23.07 33.68
N GLU A 100 62.75 -24.03 32.78
CA GLU A 100 63.77 -24.96 32.25
C GLU A 100 63.27 -25.73 31.01
N GLU A 101 64.19 -26.26 30.20
CA GLU A 101 63.91 -27.14 29.06
C GLU A 101 63.92 -28.62 29.48
N LYS A 102 63.08 -29.48 28.87
CA LYS A 102 63.62 -30.58 28.03
C LYS A 102 62.63 -31.38 27.18
N LYS A 103 63.13 -31.72 25.99
CA LYS A 103 62.72 -32.79 25.07
C LYS A 103 63.27 -34.15 25.57
N VAL A 104 62.57 -35.27 25.28
CA VAL A 104 63.06 -36.65 24.94
C VAL A 104 62.02 -37.72 25.35
N GLU A 105 61.85 -38.89 24.71
CA GLU A 105 61.90 -39.33 23.29
C GLU A 105 61.48 -40.83 23.24
N VAL A 106 60.89 -41.32 22.12
CA VAL A 106 60.61 -42.75 21.78
C VAL A 106 59.79 -43.59 22.80
N SER A 107 59.28 -44.81 22.53
CA SER A 107 59.29 -45.71 21.34
C SER A 107 58.09 -46.68 21.38
N ASP A 108 57.46 -46.91 20.21
CA ASP A 108 57.15 -48.21 19.55
C ASP A 108 56.33 -49.29 20.34
N GLU A 109 55.74 -50.36 19.76
CA GLU A 109 55.91 -51.08 18.48
C GLU A 109 54.57 -51.58 17.86
N GLU A 110 54.57 -51.84 16.54
CA GLU A 110 53.91 -52.98 15.81
C GLU A 110 52.37 -53.23 15.85
N ILE A 111 51.69 -53.75 14.79
CA ILE A 111 52.00 -53.95 13.35
C ILE A 111 50.70 -54.11 12.49
N GLU A 112 50.77 -53.74 11.20
CA GLU A 112 50.17 -54.29 9.94
C GLU A 112 48.83 -55.12 9.89
N GLU A 113 48.11 -55.32 8.76
CA GLU A 113 48.39 -55.04 7.32
C GLU A 113 47.13 -54.84 6.42
N THR A 114 47.34 -54.18 5.26
CA THR A 114 46.71 -54.26 3.91
C THR A 114 45.19 -54.30 3.57
N GLN A 115 44.93 -53.86 2.32
CA GLN A 115 43.67 -53.90 1.52
C GLN A 115 43.79 -55.05 0.45
N PRO A 116 43.22 -55.07 -0.80
CA PRO A 116 42.24 -54.22 -1.51
C PRO A 116 41.21 -54.98 -2.42
N ILE A 117 40.66 -54.26 -3.42
CA ILE A 117 40.06 -54.70 -4.72
C ILE A 117 38.52 -54.63 -4.82
N ALA A 118 38.02 -54.35 -6.04
CA ALA A 118 36.63 -54.05 -6.42
C ALA A 118 36.16 -54.91 -7.62
N SER A 119 34.86 -54.90 -7.95
CA SER A 119 34.31 -55.23 -9.30
C SER A 119 32.81 -54.86 -9.45
N GLU A 120 32.26 -55.07 -10.66
CA GLU A 120 31.12 -54.34 -11.27
C GLU A 120 29.67 -54.83 -11.01
N ASP A 121 28.74 -53.85 -11.09
CA ASP A 121 27.44 -53.79 -11.80
C ASP A 121 26.52 -55.03 -12.00
N THR A 122 25.22 -54.90 -11.64
CA THR A 122 24.02 -55.09 -12.52
C THR A 122 22.67 -54.99 -11.73
N ARG A 123 21.52 -55.15 -12.40
CA ARG A 123 20.15 -54.70 -11.98
C ARG A 123 19.09 -55.84 -12.07
N PRO A 124 17.79 -55.59 -11.77
CA PRO A 124 16.93 -55.98 -10.60
C PRO A 124 16.19 -57.36 -10.81
N PRO A 125 14.96 -57.73 -10.32
CA PRO A 125 13.98 -57.12 -9.36
C PRO A 125 13.18 -58.08 -8.39
N LYS A 126 12.27 -57.48 -7.58
CA LYS A 126 10.93 -57.97 -7.10
C LYS A 126 10.76 -59.07 -6.01
N LYS A 127 9.96 -58.70 -4.98
CA LYS A 127 8.93 -59.44 -4.19
C LYS A 127 8.94 -60.99 -4.05
N SER A 128 9.01 -61.44 -2.78
CA SER A 128 8.18 -62.49 -2.12
C SER A 128 8.51 -62.49 -0.60
N VAL A 129 7.86 -63.20 0.33
CA VAL A 129 6.45 -63.42 0.74
C VAL A 129 6.44 -64.62 1.72
N GLU A 130 5.99 -64.37 2.95
CA GLU A 130 5.34 -65.26 3.96
C GLU A 130 5.94 -66.60 4.47
N SER A 131 5.80 -66.77 5.80
CA SER A 131 5.22 -67.94 6.50
C SER A 131 4.98 -67.53 7.98
N LEU A 132 4.01 -68.03 8.77
CA LEU A 132 2.80 -68.86 8.58
C LEU A 132 1.76 -68.44 9.70
N THR A 133 0.71 -69.13 10.20
CA THR A 133 0.36 -70.56 10.39
C THR A 133 -1.16 -70.87 10.29
N SER A 134 -1.91 -71.01 11.40
CA SER A 134 -3.33 -71.45 11.53
C SER A 134 -3.90 -71.03 12.91
N VAL A 135 -5.18 -71.14 13.31
CA VAL A 135 -6.23 -72.19 13.15
C VAL A 135 -7.66 -71.59 13.08
N GLN A 136 -8.66 -72.40 12.70
CA GLN A 136 -10.07 -72.03 12.42
C GLN A 136 -11.02 -72.03 13.64
N SER A 137 -12.15 -71.33 13.52
CA SER A 137 -13.50 -71.88 13.83
C SER A 137 -14.62 -71.02 13.18
N LEU A 138 -15.83 -71.56 13.04
CA LEU A 138 -16.99 -70.95 12.36
C LEU A 138 -18.29 -71.33 13.09
N ASN A 139 -19.30 -70.45 13.07
CA ASN A 139 -20.71 -70.85 12.99
C ASN A 139 -21.65 -69.66 12.67
N GLN A 140 -22.77 -69.96 12.00
CA GLN A 140 -23.94 -69.11 11.77
C GLN A 140 -25.21 -69.94 11.94
N SER A 141 -26.32 -69.34 12.40
CA SER A 141 -27.68 -69.84 12.15
C SER A 141 -28.75 -68.84 12.58
N GLU A 142 -29.73 -68.56 11.70
CA GLU A 142 -30.93 -67.78 11.99
C GLU A 142 -32.07 -68.66 12.55
N SER A 143 -33.08 -68.05 13.19
CA SER A 143 -34.47 -68.56 13.18
C SER A 143 -35.47 -67.48 13.68
N VAL A 144 -36.76 -67.65 13.40
CA VAL A 144 -37.81 -66.61 13.51
C VAL A 144 -39.08 -67.14 14.21
N ALA A 145 -39.61 -66.45 15.24
CA ALA A 145 -40.95 -66.71 15.79
C ALA A 145 -41.59 -65.55 16.63
N VAL A 146 -42.54 -64.84 16.00
CA VAL A 146 -43.85 -64.36 16.52
C VAL A 146 -44.05 -63.95 18.01
N ALA A 147 -44.03 -62.62 18.22
CA ALA A 147 -45.00 -61.76 18.95
C ALA A 147 -45.61 -62.12 20.33
N ASN A 148 -45.62 -61.10 21.23
CA ASN A 148 -46.88 -60.52 21.73
C ASN A 148 -46.77 -59.03 22.17
N LYS A 149 -47.91 -58.32 22.23
CA LYS A 149 -48.10 -56.91 22.63
C LYS A 149 -47.76 -56.67 24.12
N THR A 150 -47.39 -55.47 24.62
CA THR A 150 -47.35 -54.08 24.09
C THR A 150 -46.11 -53.34 24.71
N VAL A 151 -45.84 -52.02 24.71
CA VAL A 151 -46.66 -50.77 24.70
C VAL A 151 -45.94 -49.64 23.88
N ILE A 152 -46.72 -48.62 23.53
CA ILE A 152 -46.40 -47.28 22.98
C ILE A 152 -45.47 -46.48 23.94
N SER A 153 -44.55 -45.58 23.53
CA SER A 153 -44.32 -44.85 22.26
C SER A 153 -42.84 -44.83 21.80
N SER A 154 -42.60 -44.49 20.53
CA SER A 154 -41.29 -44.31 19.87
C SER A 154 -41.47 -43.50 18.56
N PRO A 155 -40.44 -43.21 17.76
CA PRO A 155 -39.34 -42.27 18.03
C PRO A 155 -39.25 -41.17 16.93
N ILE A 156 -38.15 -40.40 16.87
CA ILE A 156 -37.86 -39.44 15.79
C ILE A 156 -36.44 -39.69 15.24
N LEU A 157 -36.32 -39.89 13.91
CA LEU A 157 -35.17 -39.45 13.09
C LEU A 157 -35.47 -39.59 11.58
N GLU A 158 -34.85 -38.72 10.75
CA GLU A 158 -34.66 -38.84 9.28
C GLU A 158 -35.90 -38.87 8.34
N THR A 159 -35.86 -38.40 7.07
CA THR A 159 -34.79 -37.80 6.22
C THR A 159 -35.33 -36.71 5.27
N VAL A 160 -34.42 -35.93 4.65
CA VAL A 160 -34.45 -35.08 3.40
C VAL A 160 -35.67 -35.14 2.45
N ILE A 161 -36.06 -34.00 1.84
CA ILE A 161 -36.55 -33.80 0.43
C ILE A 161 -36.74 -32.29 0.06
N GLU A 162 -36.63 -31.93 -1.23
CA GLU A 162 -36.92 -30.62 -1.90
C GLU A 162 -37.88 -30.84 -3.13
N PRO A 163 -38.36 -29.83 -3.90
CA PRO A 163 -39.01 -28.53 -3.59
C PRO A 163 -40.31 -28.30 -4.45
N THR A 164 -40.64 -27.05 -4.84
CA THR A 164 -41.72 -26.58 -5.80
C THR A 164 -43.20 -26.70 -5.38
N THR A 165 -44.22 -25.90 -5.78
CA THR A 165 -44.52 -24.82 -6.79
C THR A 165 -45.88 -24.12 -6.41
N VAL A 166 -46.41 -22.96 -6.89
CA VAL A 166 -45.94 -21.70 -7.55
C VAL A 166 -47.14 -20.70 -7.78
N SER A 167 -46.89 -19.37 -7.93
CA SER A 167 -47.79 -18.28 -8.44
C SER A 167 -49.03 -17.83 -7.61
N THR A 168 -49.67 -16.64 -7.77
CA THR A 168 -49.79 -15.63 -8.87
C THR A 168 -49.92 -14.14 -8.41
N GLU A 169 -49.40 -13.19 -9.22
CA GLU A 169 -49.89 -11.79 -9.51
C GLU A 169 -50.03 -10.69 -8.40
N ALA A 170 -49.94 -9.35 -8.65
CA ALA A 170 -49.33 -8.52 -9.71
C ALA A 170 -49.36 -6.97 -9.37
N VAL A 171 -48.69 -6.14 -10.21
CA VAL A 171 -48.83 -4.66 -10.43
C VAL A 171 -48.33 -3.61 -9.37
N GLU A 172 -47.10 -3.12 -9.60
CA GLU A 172 -46.69 -1.71 -9.96
C GLU A 172 -47.14 -0.41 -9.21
N THR A 173 -46.16 0.52 -9.08
CA THR A 173 -46.22 2.01 -8.94
C THR A 173 -46.33 2.73 -7.57
N ALA A 174 -45.85 3.99 -7.60
CA ALA A 174 -46.15 5.16 -6.73
C ALA A 174 -45.33 5.46 -5.44
N SER A 175 -44.28 6.27 -5.64
CA SER A 175 -43.98 7.53 -4.92
C SER A 175 -43.49 7.57 -3.46
N LYS A 176 -42.66 8.60 -3.19
CA LYS A 176 -42.21 9.05 -1.86
C LYS A 176 -43.30 9.87 -1.18
N ASP A 177 -43.46 9.73 0.14
CA ASP A 177 -43.64 10.87 1.06
C ASP A 177 -43.36 10.46 2.53
N SER A 178 -43.39 11.44 3.44
CA SER A 178 -43.33 11.35 4.91
C SER A 178 -42.01 10.86 5.54
N LEU A 179 -41.32 11.81 6.18
CA LEU A 179 -40.24 11.58 7.14
C LEU A 179 -40.81 11.48 8.57
N MET A 180 -40.10 10.76 9.43
CA MET A 180 -40.05 10.88 10.89
C MET A 180 -41.34 10.68 11.72
N ASP A 181 -41.34 9.66 12.58
CA ASP A 181 -41.74 9.85 13.99
C ASP A 181 -41.09 8.81 14.94
N SER A 182 -41.03 9.17 16.23
CA SER A 182 -40.74 8.33 17.40
C SER A 182 -39.33 7.72 17.61
N LEU A 183 -38.52 8.42 18.42
CA LEU A 183 -37.67 7.81 19.46
C LEU A 183 -37.98 8.48 20.81
N PRO A 184 -38.04 7.75 21.95
CA PRO A 184 -38.71 8.23 23.17
C PRO A 184 -37.85 9.07 24.13
N THR A 185 -38.54 9.91 24.90
CA THR A 185 -38.02 10.90 25.86
C THR A 185 -37.73 10.35 27.27
N ILE A 186 -36.61 10.78 27.89
CA ILE A 186 -36.44 11.08 29.33
C ILE A 186 -35.44 12.26 29.39
N GLU A 187 -35.83 13.52 29.66
CA GLU A 187 -36.05 14.17 30.97
C GLU A 187 -34.83 14.22 31.92
N ALA A 188 -34.57 15.27 32.72
CA ALA A 188 -34.95 16.69 32.73
C ALA A 188 -34.17 17.43 33.85
N LYS A 189 -34.07 18.79 33.77
CA LYS A 189 -33.73 19.82 34.82
C LYS A 189 -32.57 20.77 34.44
N GLN A 190 -32.59 22.07 34.78
CA GLN A 190 -33.70 22.99 35.12
C GLN A 190 -33.18 24.45 35.15
N ALA A 191 -33.75 25.36 34.35
CA ALA A 191 -33.80 26.82 34.59
C ALA A 191 -34.65 27.53 33.50
N ASN A 192 -35.42 28.55 33.90
CA ASN A 192 -36.17 29.48 33.03
C ASN A 192 -36.28 30.82 33.84
N PRO A 193 -36.43 32.02 33.22
CA PRO A 193 -37.69 32.40 32.57
C PRO A 193 -37.60 33.30 31.32
N VAL A 194 -38.35 32.93 30.28
CA VAL A 194 -39.35 33.75 29.54
C VAL A 194 -39.01 35.21 29.17
N ILE A 195 -38.91 35.46 27.86
CA ILE A 195 -39.49 36.64 27.17
C ILE A 195 -40.23 36.13 25.91
N GLU A 196 -41.29 36.83 25.48
CA GLU A 196 -42.19 36.40 24.40
C GLU A 196 -41.56 36.48 22.99
N THR A 197 -41.83 35.46 22.16
CA THR A 197 -41.45 35.44 20.74
C THR A 197 -42.60 35.94 19.85
N LYS A 198 -42.42 37.06 19.15
CA LYS A 198 -43.38 37.49 18.11
C LYS A 198 -42.83 38.21 16.87
N ASP A 199 -41.64 38.81 16.92
CA ASP A 199 -41.11 39.68 15.84
C ASP A 199 -40.01 39.04 14.97
N LEU A 200 -39.98 37.70 14.84
CA LEU A 200 -38.88 36.97 14.17
C LEU A 200 -39.27 36.08 12.98
N LEU A 201 -40.51 36.15 12.47
CA LEU A 201 -40.94 35.38 11.29
C LEU A 201 -41.12 36.19 9.99
N GLU A 202 -41.22 37.52 10.01
CA GLU A 202 -41.47 38.31 8.79
C GLU A 202 -40.20 38.74 8.04
N ASN A 203 -39.04 38.81 8.69
CA ASN A 203 -37.79 39.28 8.06
C ASN A 203 -37.01 38.22 7.26
N THR A 204 -37.43 36.95 7.28
CA THR A 204 -36.78 35.87 6.51
C THR A 204 -37.39 35.62 5.13
N ALA A 205 -38.64 36.04 4.89
CA ALA A 205 -39.30 35.88 3.60
C ALA A 205 -38.69 36.78 2.50
N THR A 206 -38.39 38.05 2.83
CA THR A 206 -37.94 39.09 1.89
C THR A 206 -36.49 38.91 1.41
N ALA A 207 -35.73 38.03 2.04
CA ALA A 207 -34.35 37.71 1.65
C ALA A 207 -34.28 36.68 0.51
N LEU A 208 -35.26 35.77 0.41
CA LEU A 208 -35.24 34.67 -0.55
C LEU A 208 -35.69 35.10 -1.95
N SER A 209 -36.72 35.94 -2.06
CA SER A 209 -37.28 36.38 -3.35
C SER A 209 -36.36 37.28 -4.20
N ASN A 210 -35.27 37.79 -3.61
CA ASN A 210 -34.32 38.66 -4.30
C ASN A 210 -33.08 37.91 -4.85
N MET A 211 -32.92 36.61 -4.57
CA MET A 211 -31.83 35.79 -5.13
C MET A 211 -32.20 35.09 -6.44
N GLU A 212 -33.48 34.88 -6.76
CA GLU A 212 -33.90 34.23 -8.01
C GLU A 212 -33.67 35.11 -9.25
N ASN A 213 -33.71 36.44 -9.10
CA ASN A 213 -33.66 37.41 -10.21
C ASN A 213 -32.25 37.71 -10.78
N MET A 214 -31.20 36.98 -10.39
CA MET A 214 -29.87 37.10 -11.02
C MET A 214 -29.42 35.86 -11.82
N ASN A 215 -30.21 34.80 -11.90
CA ASN A 215 -29.79 33.54 -12.54
C ASN A 215 -30.32 33.34 -13.98
N HIS A 216 -31.07 34.29 -14.54
CA HIS A 216 -31.66 34.21 -15.88
C HIS A 216 -30.80 34.88 -16.96
N SER A 217 -29.68 34.24 -17.34
CA SER A 217 -28.90 34.66 -18.53
C SER A 217 -28.13 33.56 -19.27
N PHE A 218 -28.05 32.32 -18.75
CA PHE A 218 -27.28 31.22 -19.37
C PHE A 218 -28.09 29.97 -19.76
N GLU A 219 -29.38 29.89 -19.43
CA GLU A 219 -30.27 28.76 -19.78
C GLU A 219 -30.90 28.94 -21.18
N ALA A 220 -30.09 28.73 -22.23
CA ALA A 220 -30.54 28.87 -23.62
C ALA A 220 -29.81 27.96 -24.63
N ALA A 221 -29.20 26.85 -24.21
CA ALA A 221 -28.35 26.03 -25.10
C ALA A 221 -28.44 24.49 -24.96
N TYR A 222 -29.28 23.91 -24.08
CA TYR A 222 -29.39 22.44 -23.93
C TYR A 222 -30.82 21.91 -23.83
N THR A 223 -31.38 21.54 -24.99
CA THR A 223 -32.39 20.45 -25.09
C THR A 223 -32.12 19.64 -26.35
N VAL A 224 -32.49 18.34 -26.32
CA VAL A 224 -32.11 17.28 -27.30
C VAL A 224 -30.67 16.79 -27.14
N SER A 225 -30.35 15.50 -26.94
CA SER A 225 -31.18 14.35 -26.49
C SER A 225 -30.29 13.15 -26.12
N ARG A 226 -30.35 12.65 -24.87
CA ARG A 226 -30.06 11.26 -24.40
C ARG A 226 -28.66 10.71 -24.80
N PHE A 227 -27.72 10.43 -23.90
CA PHE A 227 -27.84 9.60 -22.67
C PHE A 227 -26.85 10.05 -21.57
N ARG A 228 -26.82 9.31 -20.44
CA ARG A 228 -25.87 9.42 -19.32
C ARG A 228 -25.53 10.84 -18.83
N SER A 229 -26.43 11.43 -18.04
CA SER A 229 -26.06 12.40 -17.00
C SER A 229 -27.03 12.32 -15.83
N ALA A 230 -26.86 11.26 -15.04
CA ALA A 230 -27.51 11.17 -13.74
C ALA A 230 -26.74 12.08 -12.76
N VAL A 231 -27.18 13.34 -12.64
CA VAL A 231 -26.60 14.32 -11.70
C VAL A 231 -26.82 13.83 -10.26
N ARG A 232 -25.88 13.02 -9.76
CA ARG A 232 -25.91 12.49 -8.41
C ARG A 232 -25.26 13.50 -7.47
N ALA A 233 -26.07 14.45 -7.00
CA ALA A 233 -25.75 15.18 -5.78
C ALA A 233 -25.66 14.18 -4.61
N ALA A 234 -24.45 13.75 -4.30
CA ALA A 234 -24.14 12.86 -3.19
C ALA A 234 -22.87 13.35 -2.50
N SER A 235 -22.89 13.33 -1.16
CA SER A 235 -21.75 13.64 -0.30
C SER A 235 -20.73 12.50 -0.30
N LEU A 236 -20.13 12.26 -1.47
CA LEU A 236 -18.96 11.39 -1.62
C LEU A 236 -17.71 12.21 -1.31
N GLY A 237 -17.32 12.19 -0.03
CA GLY A 237 -15.92 12.41 0.34
C GLY A 237 -15.04 11.32 -0.28
N ALA A 238 -13.74 11.54 -0.33
CA ALA A 238 -12.81 10.56 -0.88
C ALA A 238 -12.81 9.28 -0.01
N ASP A 239 -13.38 8.20 -0.54
CA ASP A 239 -13.38 6.87 0.06
C ASP A 239 -12.67 5.90 -0.89
N GLN A 240 -11.61 5.26 -0.41
CA GLN A 240 -10.83 4.23 -1.11
C GLN A 240 -11.69 3.08 -1.67
N ASN A 241 -12.90 2.92 -1.13
CA ASN A 241 -13.84 1.86 -1.49
C ASN A 241 -14.83 2.28 -2.59
N THR A 242 -14.82 3.55 -3.01
CA THR A 242 -15.49 4.00 -4.23
C THR A 242 -14.51 3.86 -5.40
N PRO A 243 -14.83 3.11 -6.47
CA PRO A 243 -14.00 3.06 -7.68
C PRO A 243 -13.76 4.48 -8.22
N PRO A 244 -12.55 4.80 -8.72
CA PRO A 244 -12.19 6.19 -9.04
C PRO A 244 -13.12 6.88 -10.05
N PHE A 245 -13.72 6.11 -10.97
CA PHE A 245 -14.64 6.56 -12.02
C PHE A 245 -15.85 5.63 -12.18
N ASP A 246 -16.75 5.94 -13.13
CA ASP A 246 -17.86 5.05 -13.51
C ASP A 246 -17.37 3.77 -14.20
N ILE A 247 -17.01 2.77 -13.39
CA ILE A 247 -16.66 1.42 -13.85
C ILE A 247 -17.83 0.65 -14.50
N SER A 248 -19.02 1.23 -14.69
CA SER A 248 -20.14 0.54 -15.35
C SER A 248 -19.88 0.24 -16.84
N GLU A 249 -18.91 0.91 -17.47
CA GLU A 249 -18.47 0.63 -18.85
C GLU A 249 -17.17 -0.19 -18.91
N ALA A 250 -16.66 -0.67 -17.76
CA ALA A 250 -15.49 -1.53 -17.72
C ALA A 250 -15.75 -2.89 -18.40
N ILE A 251 -14.84 -3.29 -19.28
CA ILE A 251 -14.95 -4.48 -20.12
C ILE A 251 -14.47 -5.72 -19.36
N TYR A 252 -15.38 -6.64 -19.03
CA TYR A 252 -15.00 -7.94 -18.48
C TYR A 252 -14.29 -8.78 -19.55
N SER A 253 -12.99 -9.04 -19.35
CA SER A 253 -12.14 -9.73 -20.32
C SER A 253 -11.24 -10.76 -19.61
N PRO A 254 -11.81 -11.89 -19.13
CA PRO A 254 -11.03 -12.93 -18.45
C PRO A 254 -10.09 -13.65 -19.42
N GLY A 255 -8.82 -13.75 -19.06
CA GLY A 255 -7.80 -14.50 -19.80
C GLY A 255 -7.56 -15.91 -19.26
N LYS A 256 -6.67 -16.62 -19.94
CA LYS A 256 -6.11 -17.92 -19.51
C LYS A 256 -4.67 -17.73 -19.02
N ASP A 257 -4.14 -18.68 -18.24
CA ASP A 257 -2.73 -18.68 -17.84
C ASP A 257 -1.79 -18.46 -19.05
N MET A 258 -0.79 -17.57 -18.88
CA MET A 258 0.16 -17.19 -19.93
C MET A 258 -0.49 -16.67 -21.24
N GLN A 259 -1.68 -16.08 -21.21
CA GLN A 259 -2.32 -15.44 -22.36
C GLN A 259 -1.39 -14.41 -23.04
N ASP A 260 -1.14 -14.56 -24.34
CA ASP A 260 -0.45 -13.55 -25.14
C ASP A 260 -1.33 -12.29 -25.26
N LYS A 261 -0.71 -11.11 -25.12
CA LYS A 261 -1.36 -9.83 -24.82
C LYS A 261 -2.26 -9.94 -23.56
N GLY A 262 -1.70 -10.50 -22.48
CA GLY A 262 -2.37 -10.64 -21.20
C GLY A 262 -1.70 -9.85 -20.07
N TYR A 263 -2.48 -9.53 -19.04
CA TYR A 263 -2.00 -8.99 -17.77
C TYR A 263 -2.34 -9.98 -16.64
N GLN A 264 -1.33 -10.47 -15.92
CA GLN A 264 -1.44 -11.62 -15.01
C GLN A 264 -0.79 -11.36 -13.65
N GLY A 265 -1.45 -11.84 -12.58
CA GLY A 265 -0.98 -11.68 -11.21
C GLY A 265 -1.67 -12.58 -10.18
N LYS A 266 -1.51 -12.24 -8.90
CA LYS A 266 -2.20 -12.87 -7.76
C LYS A 266 -2.76 -11.83 -6.79
N ALA A 267 -3.84 -12.18 -6.09
CA ALA A 267 -4.45 -11.43 -5.00
C ALA A 267 -4.39 -12.18 -3.66
N TRP A 268 -3.90 -11.53 -2.61
CA TRP A 268 -3.86 -12.10 -1.25
C TRP A 268 -3.97 -11.06 -0.13
N LEU A 269 -4.31 -11.56 1.05
CA LEU A 269 -4.25 -10.85 2.33
C LEU A 269 -2.86 -11.08 2.95
N TYR A 270 -2.10 -9.98 3.13
CA TYR A 270 -0.82 -9.92 3.84
C TYR A 270 -1.07 -9.89 5.35
N ARG A 271 -0.34 -10.74 6.09
CA ARG A 271 -0.60 -11.01 7.52
C ARG A 271 0.65 -11.12 8.41
N ASP A 272 1.83 -11.18 7.83
CA ASP A 272 3.15 -11.27 8.48
C ASP A 272 4.27 -11.13 7.43
N GLY A 273 5.48 -10.77 7.86
CA GLY A 273 6.67 -10.82 7.01
C GLY A 273 6.75 -9.65 6.03
N THR A 274 6.80 -9.94 4.72
CA THR A 274 7.09 -8.93 3.68
C THR A 274 6.12 -8.99 2.51
N LEU A 275 6.07 -7.92 1.71
CA LEU A 275 5.27 -7.79 0.50
C LEU A 275 5.88 -8.48 -0.74
N ASP A 276 7.07 -9.10 -0.62
CA ASP A 276 7.72 -9.84 -1.70
C ASP A 276 7.12 -11.25 -1.85
N GLY A 277 5.89 -11.29 -2.39
CA GLY A 277 5.14 -12.51 -2.66
C GLY A 277 4.39 -13.08 -1.45
N THR A 278 4.19 -14.40 -1.44
CA THR A 278 3.27 -15.11 -0.53
C THR A 278 3.99 -16.12 0.34
N ASN A 279 3.67 -16.14 1.63
CA ASN A 279 4.18 -17.09 2.62
C ASN A 279 3.08 -18.09 3.09
N SER A 280 3.37 -18.93 4.09
CA SER A 280 2.43 -19.92 4.63
C SER A 280 1.22 -19.33 5.36
N ASN A 281 1.30 -18.09 5.82
CA ASN A 281 0.24 -17.37 6.52
C ASN A 281 -0.57 -16.46 5.58
N SER A 282 -0.14 -16.29 4.32
CA SER A 282 -0.82 -15.47 3.31
C SER A 282 -2.13 -16.13 2.85
N LYS A 283 -3.25 -15.44 2.97
CA LYS A 283 -4.57 -15.96 2.55
C LYS A 283 -4.90 -15.47 1.14
N MET A 284 -5.03 -16.39 0.19
CA MET A 284 -5.41 -16.05 -1.19
C MET A 284 -6.85 -15.49 -1.23
N LEU A 285 -7.12 -14.56 -2.14
CA LEU A 285 -8.42 -13.86 -2.23
C LEU A 285 -9.09 -14.14 -3.58
N SER A 286 -10.28 -14.74 -3.54
CA SER A 286 -11.13 -15.03 -4.71
C SER A 286 -12.14 -13.92 -4.99
N ASP A 287 -12.69 -13.89 -6.21
CA ASP A 287 -13.74 -12.97 -6.67
C ASP A 287 -13.40 -11.47 -6.64
N VAL A 288 -12.18 -11.10 -6.23
CA VAL A 288 -11.67 -9.72 -6.24
C VAL A 288 -11.59 -9.25 -7.69
N LYS A 289 -12.22 -8.10 -8.00
CA LYS A 289 -12.11 -7.49 -9.32
C LYS A 289 -10.80 -6.74 -9.44
N VAL A 290 -10.00 -7.09 -10.46
CA VAL A 290 -8.75 -6.41 -10.79
C VAL A 290 -8.92 -5.75 -12.16
N TYR A 291 -8.55 -4.47 -12.24
CA TYR A 291 -8.77 -3.60 -13.38
C TYR A 291 -7.46 -3.11 -13.97
N ILE A 292 -7.43 -2.89 -15.28
CA ILE A 292 -6.30 -2.30 -16.00
C ILE A 292 -6.77 -1.29 -17.06
N GLN A 293 -6.01 -0.21 -17.18
CA GLN A 293 -6.04 0.75 -18.29
C GLN A 293 -4.62 0.80 -18.89
N TRP A 294 -4.50 1.10 -20.18
CA TRP A 294 -3.20 1.30 -20.82
C TRP A 294 -3.21 2.49 -21.77
N VAL A 295 -2.05 3.10 -21.95
CA VAL A 295 -1.83 4.20 -22.90
C VAL A 295 -0.66 3.85 -23.81
N ASN A 296 -0.73 4.24 -25.08
CA ASN A 296 0.39 4.13 -26.02
C ASN A 296 1.04 5.50 -26.29
N GLY A 297 2.22 5.49 -26.88
CA GLY A 297 3.00 6.69 -27.20
C GLY A 297 2.37 7.65 -28.21
N LYS A 298 1.16 7.35 -28.71
CA LYS A 298 0.34 8.25 -29.55
C LYS A 298 -0.83 8.89 -28.77
N GLY A 299 -0.89 8.74 -27.45
CA GLY A 299 -1.91 9.36 -26.60
C GLY A 299 -3.28 8.66 -26.59
N PHE A 300 -3.46 7.56 -27.32
CA PHE A 300 -4.67 6.73 -27.17
C PHE A 300 -4.64 6.06 -25.81
N VAL A 301 -5.62 6.40 -24.97
CA VAL A 301 -5.92 5.73 -23.71
C VAL A 301 -6.97 4.65 -23.98
N SER A 302 -6.77 3.46 -23.42
CA SER A 302 -7.69 2.35 -23.63
C SER A 302 -9.00 2.51 -22.84
N PRO A 303 -10.10 1.89 -23.31
CA PRO A 303 -11.17 1.47 -22.43
C PRO A 303 -10.62 0.65 -21.26
N VAL A 304 -11.38 0.63 -20.18
CA VAL A 304 -10.99 -0.04 -18.94
C VAL A 304 -11.33 -1.52 -19.04
N TYR A 305 -10.38 -2.40 -18.74
CA TYR A 305 -10.59 -3.85 -18.74
C TYR A 305 -10.54 -4.39 -17.31
N TYR A 306 -11.31 -5.44 -17.03
CA TYR A 306 -11.24 -6.12 -15.73
C TYR A 306 -11.43 -7.63 -15.83
N THR A 307 -11.00 -8.31 -14.77
CA THR A 307 -11.25 -9.73 -14.52
C THR A 307 -11.57 -9.95 -13.04
N LYS A 308 -11.82 -11.20 -12.65
CA LYS A 308 -11.91 -11.63 -11.25
C LYS A 308 -10.79 -12.58 -10.88
N THR A 309 -10.44 -12.64 -9.60
CA THR A 309 -9.48 -13.61 -9.08
C THR A 309 -10.10 -14.99 -8.84
N ASN A 310 -9.33 -16.02 -9.15
CA ASN A 310 -9.65 -17.43 -8.92
C ASN A 310 -9.56 -17.80 -7.43
N PRO A 311 -10.05 -19.00 -7.02
CA PRO A 311 -9.89 -19.51 -5.65
C PRO A 311 -8.45 -19.59 -5.11
N ASP A 312 -7.43 -19.66 -5.97
CA ASP A 312 -6.00 -19.63 -5.59
C ASP A 312 -5.39 -18.21 -5.62
N GLY A 313 -6.25 -17.19 -5.74
CA GLY A 313 -5.87 -15.78 -5.88
C GLY A 313 -5.37 -15.39 -7.27
N SER A 314 -5.13 -16.32 -8.20
CA SER A 314 -4.61 -15.97 -9.54
C SER A 314 -5.62 -15.19 -10.37
N PHE A 315 -5.14 -14.31 -11.24
CA PHE A 315 -5.98 -13.61 -12.22
C PHE A 315 -5.25 -13.42 -13.55
N VAL A 316 -6.02 -13.38 -14.65
CA VAL A 316 -5.54 -12.94 -15.96
C VAL A 316 -6.61 -12.09 -16.64
N ILE A 317 -6.20 -10.96 -17.23
CA ILE A 317 -7.00 -10.12 -18.13
C ILE A 317 -6.50 -10.35 -19.56
N ASP A 318 -7.41 -10.65 -20.49
CA ASP A 318 -7.13 -10.75 -21.93
C ASP A 318 -7.26 -9.38 -22.61
N LEU A 319 -6.14 -8.88 -23.15
CA LEU A 319 -6.01 -7.63 -23.90
C LEU A 319 -5.63 -7.89 -25.36
N SER A 320 -5.89 -9.11 -25.87
CA SER A 320 -5.48 -9.52 -27.21
C SER A 320 -6.27 -8.88 -28.35
N LYS A 321 -7.52 -8.51 -28.08
CA LYS A 321 -8.44 -7.86 -29.01
C LYS A 321 -7.95 -6.43 -29.31
N PRO A 322 -7.74 -6.06 -30.59
CA PRO A 322 -7.49 -4.68 -30.94
C PRO A 322 -8.74 -3.84 -30.73
N ILE A 323 -8.54 -2.55 -30.43
CA ILE A 323 -9.58 -1.51 -30.48
C ILE A 323 -9.44 -0.81 -31.83
N VAL A 324 -10.52 -0.22 -32.34
CA VAL A 324 -10.50 0.71 -33.48
C VAL A 324 -11.08 2.01 -32.97
N ASP A 325 -10.34 3.10 -33.14
CA ASP A 325 -10.79 4.43 -32.73
C ASP A 325 -11.78 5.04 -33.73
N ALA A 326 -12.31 6.21 -33.39
CA ALA A 326 -13.24 6.96 -34.21
C ALA A 326 -12.64 7.47 -35.54
N SER A 327 -11.32 7.43 -35.72
CA SER A 327 -10.64 7.73 -36.99
C SER A 327 -10.48 6.50 -37.90
N GLY A 328 -10.81 5.30 -37.42
CA GLY A 328 -10.54 4.03 -38.08
C GLY A 328 -9.12 3.48 -37.83
N THR A 329 -8.35 4.10 -36.94
CA THR A 329 -7.02 3.65 -36.53
C THR A 329 -7.15 2.49 -35.55
N SER A 330 -6.42 1.40 -35.80
CA SER A 330 -6.40 0.26 -34.88
C SER A 330 -5.30 0.39 -33.83
N HIS A 331 -5.68 0.21 -32.57
CA HIS A 331 -4.80 0.20 -31.41
C HIS A 331 -4.77 -1.21 -30.79
N SER A 332 -3.64 -1.58 -30.18
CA SER A 332 -3.42 -2.91 -29.59
C SER A 332 -2.54 -2.81 -28.36
N PHE A 333 -2.77 -3.70 -27.39
CA PHE A 333 -1.80 -3.96 -26.34
C PHE A 333 -0.50 -4.49 -26.95
N GLN A 334 0.58 -3.69 -26.87
CA GLN A 334 1.79 -3.89 -27.66
C GLN A 334 3.00 -3.30 -26.92
N LEU A 335 3.60 -4.11 -26.03
CA LEU A 335 4.77 -3.73 -25.21
C LEU A 335 6.08 -3.63 -26.03
N ALA A 336 6.10 -4.21 -27.24
CA ALA A 336 7.28 -4.26 -28.10
C ALA A 336 7.23 -3.21 -29.21
N GLY A 337 8.17 -2.25 -29.17
CA GLY A 337 8.36 -1.23 -30.21
C GLY A 337 7.89 0.18 -29.82
N ASP A 338 7.06 0.30 -28.79
CA ASP A 338 6.66 1.57 -28.19
C ASP A 338 7.40 1.75 -26.86
N THR A 339 8.05 2.90 -26.67
CA THR A 339 8.80 3.24 -25.44
C THR A 339 8.01 4.09 -24.45
N LYS A 340 6.92 4.74 -24.90
CA LYS A 340 5.97 5.50 -24.07
C LYS A 340 4.77 4.63 -23.62
N PHE A 341 4.70 3.36 -24.03
CA PHE A 341 3.62 2.45 -23.63
C PHE A 341 3.63 2.20 -22.11
N ALA A 342 2.51 2.48 -21.46
CA ALA A 342 2.35 2.37 -20.03
C ALA A 342 1.01 1.72 -19.65
N VAL A 343 0.97 1.13 -18.47
CA VAL A 343 -0.24 0.51 -17.89
C VAL A 343 -0.53 1.11 -16.52
N ARG A 344 -1.78 1.03 -16.09
CA ARG A 344 -2.22 1.42 -14.75
C ARG A 344 -3.20 0.38 -14.23
N THR A 345 -3.06 -0.01 -12.97
CA THR A 345 -3.84 -1.09 -12.34
C THR A 345 -4.48 -0.60 -11.04
N TRP A 346 -5.74 -0.98 -10.80
CA TRP A 346 -6.41 -0.81 -9.51
C TRP A 346 -7.38 -1.97 -9.25
N VAL A 347 -8.01 -1.96 -8.08
CA VAL A 347 -8.69 -3.10 -7.47
C VAL A 347 -9.96 -2.62 -6.78
N GLU A 348 -11.06 -3.35 -6.90
CA GLU A 348 -12.26 -3.10 -6.08
C GLU A 348 -12.14 -3.85 -4.75
N ASN A 349 -12.35 -3.16 -3.63
CA ASN A 349 -12.21 -3.76 -2.30
C ASN A 349 -13.33 -4.79 -2.04
N PRO A 350 -13.03 -6.09 -1.84
CA PRO A 350 -14.04 -7.12 -1.65
C PRO A 350 -14.76 -7.02 -0.31
N ASP A 351 -14.18 -6.36 0.70
CA ASP A 351 -14.83 -6.12 1.99
C ASP A 351 -14.31 -4.81 2.62
N PRO A 352 -14.91 -3.66 2.25
CA PRO A 352 -14.43 -2.33 2.65
C PRO A 352 -14.51 -2.07 4.17
N ALA A 353 -15.30 -2.86 4.89
CA ALA A 353 -15.39 -2.81 6.35
C ALA A 353 -14.28 -3.61 7.06
N LYS A 354 -13.53 -4.48 6.34
CA LYS A 354 -12.52 -5.37 6.92
C LYS A 354 -11.11 -5.18 6.36
N TYR A 355 -10.96 -4.70 5.14
CA TYR A 355 -9.66 -4.67 4.46
C TYR A 355 -9.27 -3.28 3.96
N ASN A 356 -7.97 -3.00 4.05
CA ASN A 356 -7.29 -1.95 3.30
C ASN A 356 -6.69 -2.59 2.04
N ILE A 357 -6.82 -1.94 0.87
CA ILE A 357 -5.97 -2.29 -0.28
C ILE A 357 -4.60 -1.66 -0.01
N ILE A 358 -3.54 -2.49 -0.01
CA ILE A 358 -2.17 -2.03 0.26
C ILE A 358 -1.21 -2.14 -0.93
N GLN A 359 -1.63 -2.82 -2.00
CA GLN A 359 -0.95 -2.81 -3.29
C GLN A 359 -1.93 -3.16 -4.42
N HIS A 360 -1.89 -2.38 -5.51
CA HIS A 360 -2.80 -2.51 -6.64
C HIS A 360 -2.22 -3.26 -7.86
N GLY A 361 -0.92 -3.54 -7.87
CA GLY A 361 -0.20 -4.11 -9.01
C GLY A 361 1.31 -4.06 -8.80
N ASP A 362 1.96 -3.00 -9.28
CA ASP A 362 3.44 -2.88 -9.34
C ASP A 362 4.02 -1.76 -8.45
N LYS A 363 3.37 -1.50 -7.30
CA LYS A 363 3.71 -0.44 -6.33
C LYS A 363 3.80 1.00 -6.86
N THR A 364 3.36 1.24 -8.10
CA THR A 364 3.31 2.59 -8.66
C THR A 364 1.89 3.15 -8.54
N TYR A 365 1.77 4.45 -8.25
CA TYR A 365 0.51 5.19 -8.38
C TYR A 365 0.44 5.80 -9.78
N GLY A 366 -0.69 5.58 -10.46
CA GLY A 366 -0.85 6.00 -11.85
C GLY A 366 -0.23 5.03 -12.84
N PHE A 367 0.31 5.56 -13.94
CA PHE A 367 0.85 4.79 -15.03
C PHE A 367 2.33 4.40 -14.79
N HIS A 368 2.67 3.15 -15.12
CA HIS A 368 4.04 2.66 -15.15
C HIS A 368 4.40 1.98 -16.47
N THR A 369 5.68 2.05 -16.80
CA THR A 369 6.29 1.47 -18.01
C THR A 369 7.14 0.26 -17.64
N ARG A 370 7.65 -0.43 -18.66
CA ARG A 370 8.67 -1.47 -18.50
C ARG A 370 9.94 -1.03 -17.76
N THR A 371 10.22 0.27 -17.62
CA THR A 371 11.50 0.81 -17.14
C THR A 371 11.50 1.28 -15.69
N ASN A 372 10.33 1.63 -15.13
CA ASN A 372 10.15 2.00 -13.71
C ASN A 372 9.57 0.86 -12.84
N ARG A 373 9.29 -0.31 -13.44
CA ARG A 373 8.62 -1.44 -12.79
C ARG A 373 9.35 -2.07 -11.58
N LYS A 374 8.60 -2.67 -10.64
CA LYS A 374 9.11 -3.28 -9.39
C LYS A 374 9.05 -4.82 -9.35
N ASN A 375 7.86 -5.41 -9.26
CA ASN A 375 7.63 -6.86 -9.15
C ASN A 375 7.20 -7.50 -10.48
N GLU A 376 6.60 -6.71 -11.38
CA GLU A 376 6.13 -7.20 -12.67
C GLU A 376 7.26 -7.62 -13.62
N SER A 377 6.99 -8.68 -14.38
CA SER A 377 7.84 -9.18 -15.46
C SER A 377 7.13 -9.01 -16.80
N TRP A 378 7.66 -8.14 -17.65
CA TRP A 378 7.11 -7.80 -18.96
C TRP A 378 7.84 -8.58 -20.06
N ASP A 379 7.07 -9.27 -20.91
CA ASP A 379 7.54 -10.09 -22.02
C ASP A 379 7.31 -9.37 -23.35
N PHE A 380 8.38 -8.77 -23.87
CA PHE A 380 8.38 -8.00 -25.13
C PHE A 380 8.61 -8.87 -26.37
N THR A 381 8.47 -10.20 -26.26
CA THR A 381 8.61 -11.08 -27.43
C THR A 381 7.53 -10.71 -28.47
N ALA A 382 7.93 -10.55 -29.73
CA ALA A 382 7.01 -10.06 -30.77
C ALA A 382 5.81 -11.00 -30.95
N GLY A 383 4.61 -10.46 -30.78
CA GLY A 383 3.35 -11.22 -30.77
C GLY A 383 2.89 -11.66 -29.37
N VAL A 384 3.82 -11.77 -28.41
CA VAL A 384 3.53 -12.18 -27.03
C VAL A 384 3.06 -11.03 -26.16
N ASN A 385 3.82 -9.93 -26.04
CA ASN A 385 3.41 -8.70 -25.34
C ASN A 385 2.66 -8.91 -24.00
N ARG A 386 3.19 -9.73 -23.08
CA ARG A 386 2.49 -10.14 -21.84
C ARG A 386 3.12 -9.53 -20.59
N ILE A 387 2.33 -9.22 -19.58
CA ILE A 387 2.81 -8.84 -18.23
C ILE A 387 2.41 -9.94 -17.25
N VAL A 388 3.35 -10.41 -16.44
CA VAL A 388 3.13 -11.38 -15.36
C VAL A 388 3.69 -10.88 -14.02
N ASN A 389 3.37 -11.56 -12.92
CA ASN A 389 3.80 -11.23 -11.55
C ASN A 389 3.29 -9.87 -11.03
N SER A 390 2.10 -9.46 -11.46
CA SER A 390 1.36 -8.39 -10.78
C SER A 390 0.90 -8.85 -9.39
N HIS A 391 0.98 -7.95 -8.40
CA HIS A 391 0.69 -8.24 -7.00
C HIS A 391 -0.47 -7.36 -6.52
N VAL A 392 -1.61 -7.98 -6.24
CA VAL A 392 -2.74 -7.35 -5.55
C VAL A 392 -2.66 -7.77 -4.08
N ILE A 393 -2.41 -6.82 -3.19
CA ILE A 393 -2.21 -7.11 -1.77
C ILE A 393 -3.17 -6.28 -0.94
N LEU A 394 -3.89 -6.95 -0.04
CA LEU A 394 -4.75 -6.33 0.96
C LEU A 394 -4.16 -6.60 2.35
N GLN A 395 -4.51 -5.77 3.33
CA GLN A 395 -4.22 -5.96 4.76
C GLN A 395 -5.53 -5.81 5.53
N GLU A 396 -5.63 -6.33 6.76
CA GLU A 396 -6.79 -6.04 7.58
C GLU A 396 -6.82 -4.55 7.97
N LYS A 397 -8.01 -3.93 7.93
CA LYS A 397 -8.20 -2.54 8.34
C LYS A 397 -7.99 -2.45 9.86
N PRO A 398 -7.16 -1.52 10.37
CA PRO A 398 -6.97 -1.32 11.80
C PRO A 398 -8.27 -0.97 12.54
N PHE A 399 -8.28 -1.20 13.86
CA PHE A 399 -9.38 -0.87 14.79
C PHE A 399 -10.76 -1.50 14.50
N THR A 400 -10.85 -2.50 13.62
CA THR A 400 -12.11 -3.26 13.40
C THR A 400 -12.52 -4.10 14.62
N GLU A 401 -11.57 -4.36 15.53
CA GLU A 401 -11.76 -5.12 16.77
C GLU A 401 -11.52 -4.23 18.00
N SER A 402 -12.59 -3.81 18.67
CA SER A 402 -12.56 -2.81 19.76
C SER A 402 -11.86 -3.24 21.04
N TRP A 403 -11.40 -4.49 21.13
CA TRP A 403 -10.65 -5.02 22.26
C TRP A 403 -9.14 -4.96 22.08
N LEU A 404 -8.64 -4.44 20.94
CA LEU A 404 -7.19 -4.30 20.71
C LEU A 404 -6.58 -3.11 21.46
N VAL A 405 -7.38 -2.10 21.82
CA VAL A 405 -6.97 -0.96 22.63
C VAL A 405 -7.95 -0.75 23.79
N LYS A 406 -7.54 -0.01 24.83
CA LYS A 406 -8.47 0.40 25.90
C LYS A 406 -9.59 1.30 25.35
N PRO A 407 -10.71 1.47 26.09
CA PRO A 407 -11.64 2.57 25.86
C PRO A 407 -10.90 3.91 25.74
N GLN A 408 -11.32 4.77 24.80
CA GLN A 408 -10.59 6.01 24.46
C GLN A 408 -10.38 6.97 25.65
N ALA A 409 -11.28 6.93 26.64
CA ALA A 409 -11.16 7.72 27.87
C ALA A 409 -10.01 7.26 28.82
N GLU A 410 -9.45 6.07 28.61
CA GLU A 410 -8.30 5.54 29.35
C GLU A 410 -6.97 5.68 28.60
N TRP A 411 -6.95 6.28 27.40
CA TRP A 411 -5.73 6.44 26.61
C TRP A 411 -4.78 7.47 27.24
N SER A 412 -3.57 7.02 27.60
CA SER A 412 -2.51 7.90 28.08
C SER A 412 -1.97 8.75 26.94
N SER A 413 -2.19 10.06 27.01
CA SER A 413 -1.66 11.05 26.08
C SER A 413 -0.49 11.81 26.71
N ALA A 414 0.38 12.40 25.89
CA ALA A 414 1.51 13.18 26.39
C ALA A 414 1.06 14.40 27.20
N PRO A 415 1.88 14.89 28.16
CA PRO A 415 1.58 16.09 28.94
C PRO A 415 1.79 17.42 28.17
N SER A 416 2.18 17.35 26.90
CA SER A 416 2.42 18.50 26.02
C SER A 416 1.17 18.88 25.23
N SER A 417 1.04 20.15 24.86
CA SER A 417 -0.06 20.63 24.02
C SER A 417 0.01 20.16 22.56
N SER A 418 1.18 19.72 22.07
CA SER A 418 1.31 19.07 20.76
C SER A 418 0.99 17.56 20.78
N GLY A 419 0.83 16.96 21.97
CA GLY A 419 0.65 15.51 22.13
C GLY A 419 1.94 14.70 21.93
N GLU A 420 3.09 15.34 21.72
CA GLU A 420 4.40 14.69 21.66
C GLU A 420 4.93 14.34 23.05
N TRP A 421 5.31 13.08 23.25
CA TRP A 421 6.02 12.66 24.45
C TRP A 421 7.48 13.14 24.45
N PRO A 422 8.01 13.64 25.59
CA PRO A 422 9.44 13.90 25.73
C PRO A 422 10.26 12.62 25.54
N GLU A 423 11.19 12.62 24.60
CA GLU A 423 12.11 11.50 24.38
C GLU A 423 13.05 11.35 25.58
N LYS A 424 12.94 10.20 26.27
CA LYS A 424 13.63 9.93 27.54
C LYS A 424 14.24 8.53 27.53
N GLY A 425 14.97 8.23 26.46
CA GLY A 425 15.59 6.93 26.21
C GLY A 425 14.73 6.01 25.34
N ASN A 426 15.19 4.77 25.16
CA ASN A 426 14.66 3.85 24.15
C ASN A 426 14.04 2.56 24.75
N TYR A 427 14.11 2.34 26.06
CA TYR A 427 13.71 1.08 26.69
C TYR A 427 12.23 1.09 27.09
N GLY A 428 11.48 0.03 26.76
CA GLY A 428 10.03 0.03 26.87
C GLY A 428 9.35 1.02 25.94
N THR A 429 9.87 1.18 24.72
CA THR A 429 9.35 2.14 23.74
C THR A 429 8.87 1.44 22.48
N LEU A 430 7.99 2.12 21.74
CA LEU A 430 7.55 1.75 20.40
C LEU A 430 7.74 2.97 19.49
N ARG A 431 8.59 2.81 18.47
CA ARG A 431 9.12 3.91 17.65
C ARG A 431 9.18 3.52 16.17
N GLY A 432 8.96 4.49 15.29
CA GLY A 432 8.97 4.28 13.84
C GLY A 432 8.59 5.56 13.10
N THR A 433 8.17 5.43 11.84
CA THR A 433 7.69 6.56 11.02
C THR A 433 6.30 6.32 10.43
N VAL A 434 5.59 7.42 10.15
CA VAL A 434 4.31 7.44 9.44
C VAL A 434 4.36 8.51 8.35
N TRP A 435 4.02 8.14 7.12
CA TRP A 435 4.03 9.02 5.95
C TRP A 435 2.82 8.82 5.05
N TYR A 436 2.48 9.85 4.28
CA TYR A 436 1.58 9.77 3.14
C TYR A 436 2.35 9.28 1.93
N GLU A 437 2.08 8.04 1.54
CA GLU A 437 2.76 7.25 0.51
C GLU A 437 2.25 7.60 -0.88
N ASN A 438 3.17 7.84 -1.82
CA ASN A 438 2.86 8.37 -3.17
C ASN A 438 3.49 7.59 -4.32
N GLY A 439 4.24 6.52 -4.04
CA GLY A 439 4.90 5.68 -5.03
C GLY A 439 6.39 5.55 -4.74
N ASP A 440 6.78 4.36 -4.29
CA ASP A 440 8.18 3.95 -4.19
C ASP A 440 8.95 4.23 -5.51
N ALA A 441 10.21 4.66 -5.39
CA ALA A 441 11.06 4.89 -6.56
C ALA A 441 11.49 3.59 -7.29
N PRO A 442 11.78 3.67 -8.61
CA PRO A 442 12.32 2.56 -9.39
C PRO A 442 13.59 1.96 -8.77
N GLY A 443 13.66 0.64 -8.71
CA GLY A 443 14.82 -0.09 -8.17
C GLY A 443 14.96 -0.07 -6.64
N THR A 444 14.07 0.60 -5.91
CA THR A 444 13.96 0.41 -4.45
C THR A 444 13.30 -0.94 -4.12
N LEU A 445 13.47 -1.43 -2.88
CA LEU A 445 13.09 -2.82 -2.51
C LEU A 445 11.60 -3.09 -2.74
N ALA A 446 11.25 -4.26 -3.30
CA ALA A 446 9.85 -4.66 -3.49
C ALA A 446 9.17 -5.17 -2.19
N ASN A 447 9.96 -5.54 -1.17
CA ASN A 447 9.48 -6.25 0.02
C ASN A 447 8.71 -5.38 1.04
N GLN A 448 8.74 -4.06 0.92
CA GLN A 448 8.06 -3.11 1.83
C GLN A 448 7.70 -1.82 1.10
N TRP A 449 6.90 -0.94 1.70
CA TRP A 449 6.82 0.47 1.28
C TRP A 449 7.93 1.26 1.99
N ILE A 450 8.53 2.26 1.33
CA ILE A 450 9.75 2.92 1.80
C ILE A 450 9.54 4.43 1.91
N ASN A 451 9.42 4.92 3.15
CA ASN A 451 9.43 6.35 3.47
C ASN A 451 10.64 7.05 2.83
N GLY A 452 10.39 7.99 1.93
CA GLY A 452 11.44 8.62 1.13
C GLY A 452 11.64 7.92 -0.22
N GLY A 453 10.58 7.36 -0.80
CA GLY A 453 10.53 7.00 -2.21
C GLY A 453 10.70 8.26 -3.08
N VAL A 454 11.73 8.28 -3.92
CA VAL A 454 12.15 9.48 -4.67
C VAL A 454 12.41 9.22 -6.16
N LEU A 455 11.51 9.73 -7.01
CA LEU A 455 11.84 10.42 -8.27
C LEU A 455 10.71 11.44 -8.60
N PRO A 456 10.98 12.73 -8.85
CA PRO A 456 12.25 13.47 -8.68
C PRO A 456 12.53 13.94 -7.24
N GLN A 457 13.75 14.44 -7.04
CA GLN A 457 14.44 14.56 -5.74
C GLN A 457 13.98 15.69 -4.77
N ALA A 458 12.72 16.13 -4.84
CA ALA A 458 12.24 17.27 -4.04
C ALA A 458 10.78 17.18 -3.50
N LYS A 459 9.94 16.24 -3.98
CA LYS A 459 8.49 16.23 -3.69
C LYS A 459 7.89 14.82 -3.48
N GLY A 460 8.65 13.92 -2.85
CA GLY A 460 8.24 12.54 -2.53
C GLY A 460 7.21 12.44 -1.41
N ASP A 461 7.28 11.36 -0.63
CA ASP A 461 6.42 11.11 0.54
C ASP A 461 6.38 12.29 1.51
N GLN A 462 5.23 12.46 2.18
CA GLN A 462 5.02 13.55 3.13
C GLN A 462 4.87 13.00 4.55
N SER A 463 5.62 13.54 5.51
CA SER A 463 5.45 13.24 6.94
C SER A 463 3.98 13.36 7.35
N ALA A 464 3.42 12.32 7.98
CA ALA A 464 2.03 12.32 8.44
C ALA A 464 1.82 13.14 9.73
N THR A 465 2.39 14.35 9.75
CA THR A 465 2.50 15.24 10.91
C THR A 465 1.16 15.46 11.59
N GLY A 466 1.11 15.29 12.91
CA GLY A 466 -0.13 15.43 13.70
C GLY A 466 -1.03 14.19 13.73
N VAL A 467 -0.79 13.19 12.88
CA VAL A 467 -1.50 11.89 13.00
C VAL A 467 -1.16 11.25 14.34
N ARG A 468 -2.16 10.67 14.99
CA ARG A 468 -2.00 9.95 16.27
C ARG A 468 -1.72 8.48 15.99
N VAL A 469 -0.67 7.92 16.59
CA VAL A 469 -0.45 6.47 16.66
C VAL A 469 -0.86 6.01 18.04
N VAL A 470 -1.76 5.04 18.13
CA VAL A 470 -2.13 4.41 19.40
C VAL A 470 -1.45 3.06 19.47
N ALA A 471 -0.76 2.80 20.58
CA ALA A 471 -0.18 1.50 20.87
C ALA A 471 -0.59 0.98 22.24
N SER A 472 -0.60 -0.34 22.40
CA SER A 472 -1.08 -1.01 23.60
C SER A 472 -0.46 -2.40 23.76
N TYR A 473 -0.46 -2.93 24.98
CA TYR A 473 -0.01 -4.29 25.25
C TYR A 473 -0.82 -4.93 26.40
N VAL A 474 -0.97 -6.26 26.37
CA VAL A 474 -1.80 -6.97 27.35
C VAL A 474 -1.12 -7.07 28.73
N ASN A 475 -1.93 -7.19 29.77
CA ASN A 475 -1.46 -7.43 31.13
C ASN A 475 -0.86 -8.84 31.28
N ASP A 476 -0.08 -9.05 32.35
CA ASP A 476 0.62 -10.32 32.58
C ASP A 476 -0.30 -11.54 32.71
N GLU A 477 -1.51 -11.39 33.24
CA GLU A 477 -2.46 -12.49 33.38
C GLU A 477 -2.95 -12.96 32.01
N VAL A 478 -3.31 -12.02 31.14
CA VAL A 478 -3.77 -12.32 29.78
C VAL A 478 -2.64 -12.80 28.89
N ALA A 479 -1.43 -12.24 29.01
CA ALA A 479 -0.25 -12.78 28.34
C ALA A 479 0.04 -14.23 28.76
N ARG A 480 -0.06 -14.57 30.06
CA ARG A 480 0.08 -15.95 30.55
C ARG A 480 -1.04 -16.87 30.06
N LEU A 481 -2.26 -16.37 29.87
CA LEU A 481 -3.37 -17.14 29.26
C LEU A 481 -3.11 -17.42 27.77
N PHE A 482 -2.59 -16.44 27.03
CA PHE A 482 -2.16 -16.64 25.63
C PHE A 482 -1.01 -17.64 25.53
N ASP A 483 0.02 -17.53 26.38
CA ASP A 483 1.13 -18.48 26.46
C ASP A 483 0.65 -19.91 26.81
N SER A 484 -0.33 -20.04 27.71
CA SER A 484 -0.94 -21.33 28.06
C SER A 484 -1.68 -21.95 26.87
N TRP A 485 -2.40 -21.13 26.09
CA TRP A 485 -3.08 -21.57 24.88
C TRP A 485 -2.07 -22.04 23.81
N LYS A 486 -1.03 -21.24 23.50
CA LYS A 486 0.09 -21.64 22.60
C LYS A 486 0.86 -22.87 23.08
N ASN A 487 0.80 -23.17 24.38
CA ASN A 487 1.43 -24.36 24.94
C ASN A 487 0.59 -25.63 24.84
N THR A 488 -0.73 -25.50 24.83
CA THR A 488 -1.67 -26.61 24.66
C THR A 488 -2.01 -26.90 23.19
N HIS A 489 -1.95 -25.89 22.33
CA HIS A 489 -2.22 -26.00 20.89
C HIS A 489 -0.89 -25.88 20.12
N LYS A 490 -0.42 -26.98 19.53
CA LYS A 490 0.83 -27.00 18.73
C LYS A 490 0.49 -27.02 17.25
N ASN A 491 1.28 -26.28 16.46
CA ASN A 491 1.08 -26.03 15.03
C ASN A 491 -0.24 -25.29 14.71
N TYR A 492 -0.65 -24.38 15.60
CA TYR A 492 -1.85 -23.55 15.40
C TYR A 492 -1.71 -22.63 14.16
N THR A 493 -2.84 -22.28 13.53
CA THR A 493 -2.87 -21.22 12.50
C THR A 493 -3.04 -19.83 13.12
N LEU A 494 -2.69 -18.78 12.37
CA LEU A 494 -2.85 -17.39 12.81
C LEU A 494 -4.30 -17.07 13.17
N GLU A 495 -5.28 -17.58 12.39
CA GLU A 495 -6.70 -17.42 12.66
C GLU A 495 -7.17 -18.13 13.92
N GLU A 496 -6.68 -19.35 14.19
CA GLU A 496 -6.99 -20.08 15.43
C GLU A 496 -6.51 -19.30 16.64
N PHE A 497 -5.30 -18.71 16.58
CA PHE A 497 -4.78 -17.92 17.68
C PHE A 497 -5.48 -16.55 17.81
N ALA A 498 -5.83 -15.88 16.71
CA ALA A 498 -6.64 -14.66 16.75
C ALA A 498 -8.01 -14.89 17.41
N ALA A 499 -8.70 -15.98 17.03
CA ALA A 499 -9.95 -16.39 17.64
C ALA A 499 -9.79 -16.75 19.13
N ALA A 500 -8.70 -17.43 19.50
CA ALA A 500 -8.38 -17.75 20.88
C ALA A 500 -8.11 -16.49 21.72
N GLN A 501 -7.35 -15.52 21.21
CA GLN A 501 -7.15 -14.23 21.89
C GLN A 501 -8.49 -13.53 22.13
N LYS A 502 -9.30 -13.37 21.08
CA LYS A 502 -10.62 -12.74 21.17
C LYS A 502 -11.52 -13.41 22.20
N LYS A 503 -11.51 -14.75 22.28
CA LYS A 503 -12.26 -15.48 23.32
C LYS A 503 -11.71 -15.22 24.71
N ILE A 504 -10.40 -15.40 24.93
CA ILE A 504 -9.73 -15.21 26.23
C ILE A 504 -9.95 -13.78 26.75
N VAL A 505 -9.85 -12.78 25.87
CA VAL A 505 -10.11 -11.36 26.19
C VAL A 505 -11.60 -11.11 26.49
N THR A 506 -12.53 -11.78 25.80
CA THR A 506 -13.96 -11.70 26.11
C THR A 506 -14.26 -12.27 27.50
N ASP A 507 -13.75 -13.48 27.79
CA ASP A 507 -13.91 -14.14 29.09
C ASP A 507 -13.28 -13.29 30.23
N TYR A 508 -12.09 -12.73 30.00
CA TYR A 508 -11.37 -11.91 30.99
C TYR A 508 -12.10 -10.59 31.27
N GLN A 509 -12.59 -9.89 30.25
CA GLN A 509 -13.36 -8.66 30.43
C GLN A 509 -14.72 -8.90 31.10
N ALA A 510 -15.36 -10.05 30.88
CA ALA A 510 -16.59 -10.40 31.58
C ALA A 510 -16.39 -10.58 33.10
N ALA A 511 -15.18 -10.99 33.53
CA ALA A 511 -14.81 -11.12 34.94
C ALA A 511 -14.22 -9.84 35.56
N ASN A 512 -13.47 -9.04 34.79
CA ASN A 512 -12.64 -7.94 35.31
C ASN A 512 -13.02 -6.54 34.77
N GLY A 513 -14.03 -6.43 33.91
CA GLY A 513 -14.47 -5.19 33.25
C GLY A 513 -13.86 -4.98 31.86
N VAL A 514 -14.48 -4.13 31.05
CA VAL A 514 -14.00 -3.77 29.69
C VAL A 514 -12.61 -3.10 29.79
N GLY A 515 -11.72 -3.41 28.84
CA GLY A 515 -10.36 -2.82 28.79
C GLY A 515 -9.39 -3.30 29.87
N SER A 516 -9.81 -4.19 30.78
CA SER A 516 -9.00 -4.69 31.90
C SER A 516 -7.84 -5.61 31.49
N HIS A 517 -7.97 -6.28 30.34
CA HIS A 517 -6.96 -7.18 29.76
C HIS A 517 -5.72 -6.44 29.24
N ILE A 518 -5.81 -5.12 29.04
CA ILE A 518 -4.72 -4.27 28.58
C ILE A 518 -4.06 -3.57 29.77
N ALA A 519 -2.72 -3.57 29.81
CA ALA A 519 -1.95 -2.85 30.81
C ALA A 519 -1.98 -1.34 30.55
N GLU A 520 -1.51 -0.93 29.37
CA GLU A 520 -1.44 0.47 28.94
C GLU A 520 -2.00 0.61 27.51
N SER A 521 -2.61 1.76 27.22
CA SER A 521 -2.82 2.24 25.85
C SER A 521 -2.32 3.67 25.79
N VAL A 522 -1.35 3.94 24.91
CA VAL A 522 -0.57 5.17 24.88
C VAL A 522 -0.64 5.77 23.48
N VAL A 523 -0.87 7.08 23.42
CA VAL A 523 -0.97 7.85 22.17
C VAL A 523 0.35 8.57 21.92
N GLY A 524 1.01 8.27 20.79
CA GLY A 524 2.05 9.11 20.22
C GLY A 524 1.47 10.03 19.14
N VAL A 525 2.11 11.17 18.90
CA VAL A 525 1.82 12.06 17.76
C VAL A 525 3.01 12.02 16.80
N VAL A 526 2.71 11.98 15.50
CA VAL A 526 3.70 12.00 14.43
C VAL A 526 4.27 13.41 14.27
N LYS A 527 5.60 13.50 14.29
CA LYS A 527 6.39 14.73 14.21
C LYS A 527 6.56 15.24 12.77
N PRO A 528 7.05 16.49 12.58
CA PRO A 528 7.32 17.04 11.24
C PRO A 528 8.32 16.24 10.39
N ASP A 529 9.20 15.44 11.00
CA ASP A 529 10.12 14.51 10.32
C ASP A 529 9.48 13.13 10.01
N GLY A 530 8.19 12.98 10.28
CA GLY A 530 7.45 11.73 10.09
C GLY A 530 7.69 10.68 11.18
N SER A 531 8.56 10.94 12.17
CA SER A 531 8.80 10.01 13.27
C SER A 531 7.70 10.06 14.33
N TYR A 532 7.58 9.01 15.13
CA TYR A 532 6.77 9.03 16.35
C TYR A 532 7.45 8.25 17.48
N TYR A 533 7.12 8.62 18.72
CA TYR A 533 7.70 8.06 19.94
C TYR A 533 6.60 7.77 20.96
N ILE A 534 6.46 6.50 21.35
CA ILE A 534 5.55 6.03 22.39
C ILE A 534 6.36 5.41 23.54
N PRO A 535 6.40 6.05 24.74
CA PRO A 535 6.95 5.47 25.95
C PRO A 535 5.87 4.73 26.74
N PHE A 536 6.06 3.42 26.96
CA PHE A 536 5.30 2.70 27.97
C PHE A 536 5.96 2.88 29.35
N LYS A 537 5.18 2.90 30.42
CA LYS A 537 5.71 2.88 31.80
C LYS A 537 6.25 1.48 32.14
N GLY A 538 5.62 0.46 31.56
CA GLY A 538 5.90 -0.96 31.80
C GLY A 538 5.12 -1.52 32.99
N LEU A 539 5.17 -2.83 33.18
CA LEU A 539 4.69 -3.54 34.36
C LEU A 539 5.87 -3.85 35.28
N TYR A 540 5.73 -3.64 36.61
CA TYR A 540 6.80 -3.98 37.54
C TYR A 540 7.08 -5.49 37.52
N GLY A 541 8.35 -5.86 37.34
CA GLY A 541 8.81 -7.24 37.18
C GLY A 541 9.90 -7.35 36.12
N VAL A 542 10.70 -8.42 36.16
CA VAL A 542 11.66 -8.75 35.07
C VAL A 542 10.93 -9.28 33.84
N SER A 543 9.86 -10.04 34.05
CA SER A 543 8.93 -10.50 33.01
C SER A 543 7.61 -10.94 33.66
N ARG A 544 6.60 -11.22 32.85
CA ARG A 544 5.33 -11.86 33.28
C ARG A 544 5.48 -13.23 33.96
N THR A 545 6.68 -13.80 34.02
CA THR A 545 6.98 -15.03 34.78
C THR A 545 8.06 -14.85 35.85
N GLN A 546 8.73 -13.69 35.92
CA GLN A 546 9.80 -13.41 36.88
C GLN A 546 9.66 -12.02 37.53
N GLN A 547 9.43 -12.03 38.84
CA GLN A 547 9.23 -10.81 39.64
C GLN A 547 10.51 -10.00 39.90
N ASN A 548 11.62 -10.66 40.24
CA ASN A 548 12.89 -10.01 40.62
C ASN A 548 14.09 -10.79 40.05
N ALA A 549 15.24 -10.11 39.94
CA ALA A 549 16.51 -10.72 39.62
C ALA A 549 17.36 -10.98 40.88
N GLY A 550 18.10 -12.10 40.86
CA GLY A 550 19.03 -12.48 41.93
C GLY A 550 18.36 -12.99 43.22
N LEU A 551 19.16 -13.03 44.29
CA LEU A 551 18.74 -13.53 45.61
C LEU A 551 17.76 -12.56 46.30
N ARG A 552 17.01 -13.04 47.29
CA ARG A 552 15.99 -12.24 48.00
C ARG A 552 16.49 -10.90 48.56
N ILE A 553 17.79 -10.78 48.87
CA ILE A 553 18.42 -9.54 49.33
C ILE A 553 18.53 -8.44 48.26
N SER A 554 18.47 -8.78 46.97
CA SER A 554 18.50 -7.84 45.85
C SER A 554 17.13 -7.49 45.28
N TRP A 555 16.05 -8.09 45.80
CA TRP A 555 14.69 -7.85 45.32
C TRP A 555 14.22 -6.42 45.63
N LYS A 556 13.50 -5.79 44.70
CA LYS A 556 13.01 -4.40 44.77
C LYS A 556 11.54 -4.24 44.35
N VAL A 557 10.99 -5.19 43.60
CA VAL A 557 9.57 -5.27 43.27
C VAL A 557 8.89 -6.13 44.33
N SER A 558 7.91 -5.58 45.04
CA SER A 558 7.11 -6.33 46.02
C SER A 558 5.99 -7.13 45.36
N ASP A 559 5.42 -8.10 46.11
CA ASP A 559 4.40 -9.02 45.60
C ASP A 559 3.09 -8.29 45.22
N ALA A 560 2.84 -7.11 45.81
CA ALA A 560 1.70 -6.25 45.51
C ALA A 560 1.92 -5.33 44.29
N GLU A 561 3.19 -5.08 43.91
CA GLU A 561 3.56 -4.28 42.74
C GLU A 561 3.69 -5.13 41.47
N TYR A 562 4.02 -6.41 41.61
CA TYR A 562 4.29 -7.30 40.48
C TYR A 562 3.11 -7.39 39.50
N GLY A 563 3.41 -7.22 38.20
CA GLY A 563 2.40 -7.21 37.14
C GLY A 563 1.43 -6.02 37.19
N LYS A 564 1.74 -4.96 37.97
CA LYS A 564 1.02 -3.68 37.94
C LYS A 564 1.82 -2.63 37.15
N VAL A 565 1.11 -1.72 36.50
CA VAL A 565 1.71 -0.61 35.73
C VAL A 565 2.60 0.25 36.63
N VAL A 566 3.79 0.56 36.14
CA VAL A 566 4.79 1.38 36.84
C VAL A 566 4.23 2.78 37.08
N SER A 567 4.39 3.27 38.32
CA SER A 567 3.94 4.61 38.70
C SER A 567 4.76 5.70 38.04
N ASP A 568 4.17 6.88 37.79
CA ASP A 568 4.84 8.01 37.13
C ASP A 568 6.12 8.48 37.84
N LYS A 569 6.20 8.28 39.16
CA LYS A 569 7.40 8.55 39.96
C LYS A 569 8.58 7.63 39.60
N ASP A 570 8.29 6.37 39.27
CA ASP A 570 9.29 5.35 38.99
C ASP A 570 9.56 5.20 37.48
N ALA A 571 8.69 5.75 36.62
CA ALA A 571 8.76 5.70 35.16
C ALA A 571 10.08 6.28 34.61
N ASP A 572 10.73 5.51 33.73
CA ASP A 572 12.09 5.78 33.24
C ASP A 572 12.40 4.84 32.06
N ASN A 573 12.49 5.39 30.86
CA ASN A 573 12.80 4.69 29.61
C ASN A 573 14.31 4.82 29.24
N SER A 574 15.13 5.41 30.12
CA SER A 574 16.54 5.73 29.90
C SER A 574 17.50 4.79 30.63
N ALA A 575 17.15 4.30 31.82
CA ALA A 575 18.00 3.43 32.61
C ALA A 575 17.87 1.95 32.19
N LEU A 576 18.69 1.50 31.23
CA LEU A 576 18.80 0.11 30.74
C LEU A 576 18.69 -0.94 31.86
N MET A 577 19.37 -0.72 32.98
CA MET A 577 19.43 -1.66 34.11
C MET A 577 18.05 -1.97 34.73
N LYS A 578 17.05 -1.09 34.57
CA LYS A 578 15.67 -1.33 35.03
C LYS A 578 14.91 -2.30 34.13
N TRP A 579 15.29 -2.41 32.85
CA TRP A 579 14.59 -3.19 31.82
C TRP A 579 15.30 -4.51 31.48
N ASN A 580 16.62 -4.61 31.65
CA ASN A 580 17.41 -5.79 31.23
C ASN A 580 17.60 -6.89 32.30
N GLY A 581 16.87 -6.85 33.42
CA GLY A 581 17.04 -7.82 34.51
C GLY A 581 18.32 -7.66 35.38
N THR A 582 19.04 -6.53 35.32
CA THR A 582 20.22 -6.27 36.19
C THR A 582 19.89 -6.37 37.69
N ILE A 583 20.56 -7.27 38.40
CA ILE A 583 20.38 -7.53 39.84
C ILE A 583 20.37 -6.24 40.67
N GLY A 584 19.39 -6.11 41.58
CA GLY A 584 19.30 -5.01 42.54
C GLY A 584 18.42 -3.83 42.11
N GLN A 585 17.81 -3.89 40.93
CA GLN A 585 17.02 -2.81 40.33
C GLN A 585 15.51 -3.02 40.54
N LYS A 586 14.73 -1.92 40.48
CA LYS A 586 13.26 -1.99 40.49
C LYS A 586 12.74 -2.22 39.06
N HIS A 587 12.71 -3.50 38.71
CA HIS A 587 12.49 -3.98 37.35
C HIS A 587 11.13 -3.61 36.74
N ARG A 588 11.12 -3.55 35.42
CA ARG A 588 9.93 -3.49 34.58
C ARG A 588 10.18 -4.13 33.21
N HIS A 589 9.09 -4.41 32.52
CA HIS A 589 9.04 -4.91 31.14
C HIS A 589 7.71 -4.48 30.50
N ILE A 590 7.55 -4.68 29.19
CA ILE A 590 6.23 -4.80 28.55
C ILE A 590 6.02 -6.25 28.07
N ASN A 591 4.79 -6.62 27.76
CA ASN A 591 4.51 -7.89 27.09
C ASN A 591 4.69 -7.74 25.58
N SER A 592 5.95 -7.62 25.15
CA SER A 592 6.38 -7.36 23.76
C SER A 592 6.00 -8.46 22.75
N ASP A 593 5.63 -9.65 23.20
CA ASP A 593 4.99 -10.70 22.37
C ASP A 593 3.53 -10.42 21.99
N TYR A 594 2.90 -9.46 22.67
CA TYR A 594 1.45 -9.23 22.69
C TYR A 594 1.12 -7.73 22.71
N VAL A 595 1.56 -7.05 21.65
CA VAL A 595 1.41 -5.63 21.38
C VAL A 595 0.47 -5.42 20.18
N TYR A 596 -0.26 -4.31 20.18
CA TYR A 596 -0.98 -3.82 19.01
C TYR A 596 -0.72 -2.31 18.85
N ALA A 597 -0.41 -1.86 17.64
CA ALA A 597 -0.26 -0.45 17.32
C ALA A 597 -0.78 -0.10 15.92
N ALA A 598 -1.41 1.07 15.78
CA ALA A 598 -1.86 1.59 14.48
C ALA A 598 -2.05 3.13 14.49
N PRO A 599 -1.90 3.81 13.33
CA PRO A 599 -2.29 5.21 13.16
C PRO A 599 -3.81 5.35 13.13
N VAL A 600 -4.33 6.34 13.84
CA VAL A 600 -5.77 6.68 13.88
C VAL A 600 -6.09 7.59 12.70
N THR A 601 -6.65 7.01 11.65
CA THR A 601 -7.11 7.69 10.43
C THR A 601 -8.31 6.93 9.86
N ASP A 602 -9.29 7.65 9.33
CA ASP A 602 -10.50 7.06 8.74
C ASP A 602 -10.41 7.01 7.19
N ASP A 603 -9.76 8.01 6.59
CA ASP A 603 -9.75 8.29 5.15
C ASP A 603 -8.64 7.58 4.33
N TYR A 604 -7.64 7.00 5.00
CA TYR A 604 -6.47 6.40 4.36
C TYR A 604 -6.38 4.89 4.58
N ALA A 605 -6.05 4.16 3.51
CA ALA A 605 -5.62 2.77 3.63
C ALA A 605 -4.25 2.73 4.32
N VAL A 606 -4.14 1.90 5.35
CA VAL A 606 -2.93 1.75 6.18
C VAL A 606 -2.23 0.44 5.82
N TRP A 607 -0.96 0.52 5.42
CA TRP A 607 -0.02 -0.60 5.52
C TRP A 607 0.73 -0.54 6.86
N SER A 608 1.03 -1.69 7.45
CA SER A 608 1.94 -1.83 8.59
C SER A 608 2.97 -2.91 8.33
N ASN A 609 4.21 -2.68 8.75
CA ASN A 609 5.26 -3.71 8.68
C ASN A 609 5.27 -4.71 9.85
N ASN A 610 4.29 -4.66 10.77
CA ASN A 610 4.24 -5.52 11.96
C ASN A 610 2.85 -5.78 12.59
N TYR A 611 1.84 -4.97 12.27
CA TYR A 611 0.49 -5.10 12.83
C TYR A 611 -0.52 -5.34 11.69
N GLN A 612 -0.32 -6.44 10.97
CA GLN A 612 -1.04 -6.77 9.74
C GLN A 612 -2.43 -7.38 9.98
N THR A 613 -2.64 -8.01 11.13
CA THR A 613 -3.87 -8.72 11.53
C THR A 613 -4.44 -8.10 12.81
N ASN A 614 -5.77 -8.09 12.98
CA ASN A 614 -6.44 -7.52 14.15
C ASN A 614 -6.36 -8.42 15.40
N MET A 615 -5.15 -8.55 15.94
CA MET A 615 -4.81 -9.30 17.15
C MET A 615 -3.56 -8.69 17.81
N PHE A 616 -3.24 -9.10 19.05
CA PHE A 616 -1.96 -8.77 19.66
C PHE A 616 -0.84 -9.62 19.05
N GLN A 617 0.19 -8.97 18.51
CA GLN A 617 1.34 -9.59 17.82
C GLN A 617 2.66 -9.27 18.55
N SER A 618 3.77 -9.88 18.14
CA SER A 618 5.08 -9.49 18.66
C SER A 618 5.51 -8.13 18.10
N THR A 619 6.37 -7.40 18.80
CA THR A 619 7.10 -6.26 18.23
C THR A 619 8.17 -6.67 17.22
N ALA A 620 8.51 -7.97 17.17
CA ALA A 620 9.49 -8.57 16.27
C ALA A 620 8.81 -9.24 15.05
N ASP A 621 9.06 -8.71 13.86
CA ASP A 621 8.80 -9.32 12.55
C ASP A 621 9.96 -8.97 11.60
N THR A 622 9.97 -9.59 10.43
CA THR A 622 10.98 -9.58 9.37
C THR A 622 11.44 -8.18 8.94
N LEU A 623 10.61 -7.16 9.13
CA LEU A 623 10.85 -5.77 8.73
C LEU A 623 11.00 -4.80 9.91
N THR A 624 10.99 -5.29 11.17
CA THR A 624 11.11 -4.44 12.36
C THR A 624 12.47 -4.56 13.04
N LYS A 625 12.66 -3.80 14.11
CA LYS A 625 13.84 -3.81 14.95
C LYS A 625 13.43 -3.83 16.43
N ALA A 626 12.96 -4.99 16.88
CA ALA A 626 12.83 -5.28 18.31
C ALA A 626 14.20 -5.65 18.88
N LEU A 627 14.67 -4.89 19.87
CA LEU A 627 15.91 -5.14 20.60
C LEU A 627 15.65 -5.43 22.07
N GLU A 628 16.64 -6.05 22.71
CA GLU A 628 16.73 -6.26 24.17
C GLU A 628 16.21 -5.07 24.98
N SER A 629 15.60 -5.37 26.13
CA SER A 629 15.03 -4.35 27.05
C SER A 629 13.88 -3.55 26.45
N ASP A 630 13.01 -4.23 25.67
CA ASP A 630 11.82 -3.69 25.03
C ASP A 630 12.09 -2.41 24.21
N ASN A 631 13.21 -2.41 23.49
CA ASN A 631 13.61 -1.29 22.64
C ASN A 631 13.13 -1.55 21.21
N ASN A 632 11.88 -1.18 20.94
CA ASN A 632 11.20 -1.49 19.69
C ASN A 632 11.25 -0.28 18.74
N ASP A 633 11.86 -0.52 17.58
CA ASP A 633 12.18 0.45 16.56
C ASP A 633 11.69 -0.07 15.20
N TRP A 634 11.68 0.81 14.19
CA TRP A 634 11.17 0.52 12.83
C TRP A 634 9.76 -0.09 12.82
N GLN A 635 8.87 0.45 13.65
CA GLN A 635 7.45 0.09 13.70
C GLN A 635 6.70 1.04 12.75
N ASN A 636 6.68 0.73 11.47
CA ASN A 636 6.39 1.69 10.39
C ASN A 636 4.99 1.53 9.80
N PHE A 637 4.41 2.65 9.37
CA PHE A 637 3.08 2.69 8.75
C PHE A 637 3.06 3.62 7.53
N ALA A 638 2.49 3.16 6.42
CA ALA A 638 2.27 3.98 5.23
C ALA A 638 0.78 4.30 5.10
N LEU A 639 0.44 5.58 4.94
CA LEU A 639 -0.90 6.09 4.67
C LEU A 639 -1.04 6.25 3.14
N LEU A 640 -1.67 5.27 2.52
CA LEU A 640 -1.62 5.06 1.08
C LEU A 640 -2.57 6.02 0.35
N ALA A 641 -2.06 6.66 -0.72
CA ALA A 641 -2.85 7.58 -1.53
C ALA A 641 -4.11 6.91 -2.10
N HIS A 642 -5.12 7.73 -2.42
CA HIS A 642 -6.24 7.31 -3.25
C HIS A 642 -5.76 7.15 -4.69
N GLN A 643 -6.42 6.31 -5.48
CA GLN A 643 -6.15 6.19 -6.91
C GLN A 643 -6.79 7.39 -7.63
N PRO A 644 -6.02 8.28 -8.30
CA PRO A 644 -6.61 9.47 -8.91
C PRO A 644 -7.54 9.13 -10.08
N ASN A 645 -8.59 9.91 -10.25
CA ASN A 645 -9.43 9.88 -11.44
C ASN A 645 -9.13 11.08 -12.35
N HIS A 646 -9.21 10.85 -13.65
CA HIS A 646 -9.27 11.89 -14.67
C HIS A 646 -10.14 11.40 -15.82
N ASP A 647 -11.06 12.24 -16.27
CA ASP A 647 -12.18 11.89 -17.16
C ASP A 647 -12.48 13.09 -18.07
N VAL A 648 -12.53 12.87 -19.39
CA VAL A 648 -12.84 13.89 -20.39
C VAL A 648 -14.35 13.97 -20.58
N LEU A 649 -14.91 15.16 -20.45
CA LEU A 649 -16.35 15.33 -20.50
C LEU A 649 -16.85 15.39 -21.96
N VAL A 650 -17.97 14.70 -22.21
CA VAL A 650 -18.76 14.66 -23.46
C VAL A 650 -18.10 13.95 -24.65
N TYR A 651 -16.77 13.87 -24.74
CA TYR A 651 -16.07 13.35 -25.93
C TYR A 651 -15.17 12.16 -25.63
N ASP A 652 -15.13 11.18 -26.53
CA ASP A 652 -14.42 9.91 -26.35
C ASP A 652 -13.62 9.47 -27.60
N THR A 653 -12.96 8.31 -27.54
CA THR A 653 -12.12 7.78 -28.65
C THR A 653 -12.88 6.96 -29.70
N THR A 654 -14.21 6.83 -29.60
CA THR A 654 -15.05 5.88 -30.34
C THR A 654 -16.26 6.52 -31.02
N ASP A 655 -17.25 6.99 -30.27
CA ASP A 655 -18.54 7.44 -30.78
C ASP A 655 -18.67 8.98 -30.71
N ASN A 656 -18.39 9.60 -29.55
CA ASN A 656 -18.57 11.03 -29.35
C ASN A 656 -17.30 11.82 -29.73
N LYS A 657 -17.05 11.96 -31.04
CA LYS A 657 -15.93 12.76 -31.56
C LYS A 657 -16.12 14.26 -31.31
N ALA A 658 -15.04 15.00 -31.03
CA ALA A 658 -15.05 16.46 -31.01
C ALA A 658 -14.89 17.05 -32.42
N ALA A 659 -15.31 18.30 -32.63
CA ALA A 659 -15.11 19.05 -33.86
C ALA A 659 -13.93 20.05 -33.73
N PRO A 660 -13.30 20.48 -34.85
CA PRO A 660 -12.37 21.61 -34.85
C PRO A 660 -12.99 22.85 -34.23
N GLY A 661 -12.29 23.52 -33.31
CA GLY A 661 -12.79 24.69 -32.58
C GLY A 661 -13.68 24.40 -31.37
N THR A 662 -14.04 23.14 -31.10
CA THR A 662 -14.75 22.75 -29.86
C THR A 662 -13.86 22.94 -28.64
N THR A 663 -14.37 23.55 -27.57
CA THR A 663 -13.76 23.51 -26.23
C THR A 663 -14.20 22.26 -25.49
N VAL A 664 -13.25 21.55 -24.90
CA VAL A 664 -13.43 20.29 -24.17
C VAL A 664 -12.98 20.48 -22.73
N GLU A 665 -13.80 20.00 -21.80
CA GLU A 665 -13.61 20.08 -20.35
C GLU A 665 -13.20 18.71 -19.78
N SER A 666 -12.67 18.69 -18.55
CA SER A 666 -12.31 17.46 -17.83
C SER A 666 -12.70 17.55 -16.35
N THR A 667 -12.80 16.40 -15.68
CA THR A 667 -12.96 16.32 -14.22
C THR A 667 -11.81 15.52 -13.59
N THR A 668 -11.50 15.82 -12.33
CA THR A 668 -10.37 15.20 -11.60
C THR A 668 -10.73 14.99 -10.12
N SER A 669 -10.48 13.80 -9.60
CA SER A 669 -10.72 13.45 -8.18
C SER A 669 -9.72 12.40 -7.68
N GLY A 670 -9.81 11.98 -6.41
CA GLY A 670 -8.91 10.95 -5.83
C GLY A 670 -7.47 11.43 -5.65
N LEU A 671 -7.24 12.74 -5.62
CA LEU A 671 -5.94 13.36 -5.30
C LEU A 671 -5.77 13.48 -3.78
N MET A 672 -4.53 13.66 -3.30
CA MET A 672 -4.31 14.05 -1.90
C MET A 672 -4.88 15.47 -1.67
N PRO A 673 -5.75 15.67 -0.67
CA PRO A 673 -6.34 16.98 -0.39
C PRO A 673 -5.32 18.09 -0.16
N ASN A 674 -5.64 19.30 -0.59
CA ASN A 674 -4.84 20.52 -0.40
C ASN A 674 -3.42 20.49 -1.02
N ARG A 675 -3.09 19.51 -1.87
CA ARG A 675 -1.78 19.37 -2.53
C ARG A 675 -1.78 19.98 -3.95
N GLU A 676 -0.62 20.48 -4.37
CA GLU A 676 -0.40 20.92 -5.76
C GLU A 676 -0.19 19.74 -6.73
N TYR A 677 -0.82 19.84 -7.88
CA TYR A 677 -0.68 18.98 -9.05
C TYR A 677 -0.57 19.86 -10.31
N GLN A 678 -0.47 19.24 -11.48
CA GLN A 678 -0.53 19.96 -12.75
C GLN A 678 -1.18 19.12 -13.84
N ILE A 679 -1.93 19.76 -14.73
CA ILE A 679 -2.57 19.13 -15.89
C ILE A 679 -1.83 19.52 -17.17
N GLN A 680 -1.57 18.54 -18.03
CA GLN A 680 -0.98 18.71 -19.35
C GLN A 680 -1.89 18.08 -20.40
N TRP A 681 -2.18 18.83 -21.46
CA TRP A 681 -2.79 18.30 -22.68
C TRP A 681 -1.72 17.82 -23.65
N PHE A 682 -2.04 16.75 -24.38
CA PHE A 682 -1.26 16.15 -25.44
C PHE A 682 -2.10 16.04 -26.72
N LYS A 683 -1.42 16.07 -27.87
CA LYS A 683 -1.99 15.77 -29.18
C LYS A 683 -1.15 14.68 -29.84
N ASN A 684 -1.78 13.56 -30.18
CA ASN A 684 -1.13 12.38 -30.74
C ASN A 684 0.10 11.91 -29.92
N GLY A 685 0.07 12.06 -28.59
CA GLY A 685 1.12 11.62 -27.66
C GLY A 685 2.28 12.62 -27.43
N GLU A 686 2.24 13.80 -28.06
CA GLU A 686 3.19 14.90 -27.79
C GLU A 686 2.50 16.07 -27.06
N PRO A 687 3.16 16.74 -26.10
CA PRO A 687 2.52 17.77 -25.27
C PRO A 687 2.18 19.03 -26.06
N ILE A 688 1.03 19.64 -25.76
CA ILE A 688 0.56 20.90 -26.34
C ILE A 688 0.32 21.96 -25.26
N GLY A 689 0.81 23.17 -25.50
CA GLY A 689 0.78 24.24 -24.50
C GLY A 689 1.65 23.97 -23.27
N SER A 690 1.61 24.88 -22.30
CA SER A 690 2.30 24.73 -21.01
C SER A 690 1.46 23.95 -20.00
N PRO A 691 2.06 23.18 -19.08
CA PRO A 691 1.32 22.50 -18.01
C PRO A 691 0.70 23.55 -17.07
N THR A 692 -0.58 23.35 -16.74
CA THR A 692 -1.33 24.24 -15.84
C THR A 692 -1.30 23.69 -14.42
N SER A 693 -0.76 24.46 -13.47
CA SER A 693 -0.75 24.07 -12.05
C SER A 693 -2.16 24.18 -11.45
N ILE A 694 -2.52 23.19 -10.64
CA ILE A 694 -3.81 23.07 -9.96
C ILE A 694 -3.58 22.68 -8.49
N THR A 695 -4.52 23.01 -7.62
CA THR A 695 -4.52 22.56 -6.22
C THR A 695 -5.76 21.70 -5.99
N ALA A 696 -5.57 20.52 -5.37
CA ALA A 696 -6.68 19.70 -4.94
C ALA A 696 -7.43 20.37 -3.76
N ASP A 697 -8.75 20.29 -3.75
CA ASP A 697 -9.57 20.78 -2.64
C ASP A 697 -9.50 19.86 -1.40
N GLY A 698 -10.29 20.15 -0.36
CA GLY A 698 -10.37 19.35 0.86
C GLY A 698 -10.91 17.93 0.66
N GLU A 699 -11.51 17.64 -0.50
CA GLU A 699 -12.12 16.37 -0.86
C GLU A 699 -11.31 15.64 -1.97
N GLY A 700 -10.10 16.13 -2.27
CA GLY A 700 -9.20 15.51 -3.24
C GLY A 700 -9.61 15.73 -4.70
N ARG A 701 -10.45 16.75 -5.00
CA ARG A 701 -10.89 17.08 -6.35
C ARG A 701 -10.16 18.29 -6.91
N ALA A 702 -10.05 18.38 -8.23
CA ALA A 702 -9.49 19.53 -8.91
C ALA A 702 -10.38 20.01 -10.05
N LYS A 703 -10.30 21.31 -10.36
CA LYS A 703 -11.06 21.95 -11.43
C LYS A 703 -10.54 21.54 -12.80
N SER A 704 -11.45 21.55 -13.79
CA SER A 704 -11.09 21.40 -15.21
C SER A 704 -10.00 22.38 -15.62
N VAL A 705 -9.11 21.91 -16.49
CA VAL A 705 -8.25 22.75 -17.33
C VAL A 705 -8.67 22.46 -18.78
N PRO A 706 -9.53 23.29 -19.40
CA PRO A 706 -10.05 23.00 -20.74
C PRO A 706 -9.01 23.15 -21.85
N ILE A 707 -9.29 22.51 -22.98
CA ILE A 707 -8.59 22.71 -24.25
C ILE A 707 -9.57 23.08 -25.36
N THR A 708 -9.18 23.97 -26.28
CA THR A 708 -9.91 24.18 -27.53
C THR A 708 -9.22 23.40 -28.64
N VAL A 709 -9.94 22.50 -29.29
CA VAL A 709 -9.47 21.73 -30.46
C VAL A 709 -9.07 22.70 -31.57
N GLU A 710 -7.95 22.46 -32.25
CA GLU A 710 -7.44 23.34 -33.31
C GLU A 710 -8.49 23.57 -34.42
N PRO A 711 -8.93 24.82 -34.70
CA PRO A 711 -9.97 25.11 -35.69
C PRO A 711 -9.62 24.72 -37.14
N ASN A 712 -8.33 24.54 -37.44
CA ASN A 712 -7.78 24.21 -38.75
C ASN A 712 -7.04 22.85 -38.72
N LEU A 713 -7.61 21.87 -38.01
CA LEU A 713 -7.09 20.51 -37.93
C LEU A 713 -7.04 19.87 -39.33
N SER A 714 -5.88 19.32 -39.73
CA SER A 714 -5.62 18.85 -41.09
C SER A 714 -5.87 17.34 -41.33
N ALA A 715 -5.96 16.56 -40.25
CA ALA A 715 -6.33 15.15 -40.21
C ALA A 715 -6.83 14.82 -38.80
N PRO A 716 -7.64 13.77 -38.60
CA PRO A 716 -8.09 13.37 -37.26
C PRO A 716 -6.93 13.21 -36.28
N ALA A 717 -7.15 13.61 -35.03
CA ALA A 717 -6.12 13.60 -33.99
C ALA A 717 -6.69 13.18 -32.64
N ILE A 718 -5.89 12.43 -31.88
CA ILE A 718 -6.19 12.07 -30.51
C ILE A 718 -5.71 13.21 -29.61
N TYR A 719 -6.61 13.73 -28.77
CA TYR A 719 -6.29 14.67 -27.71
C TYR A 719 -6.38 13.92 -26.38
N THR A 720 -5.36 14.08 -25.53
CA THR A 720 -5.25 13.39 -24.23
C THR A 720 -5.02 14.42 -23.15
N SER A 721 -5.73 14.34 -22.03
CA SER A 721 -5.41 15.12 -20.83
C SER A 721 -4.83 14.20 -19.76
N GLY A 722 -3.82 14.68 -19.05
CA GLY A 722 -3.14 13.94 -17.99
C GLY A 722 -2.89 14.77 -16.75
N VAL A 723 -3.09 14.14 -15.59
CA VAL A 723 -2.80 14.71 -14.27
C VAL A 723 -1.43 14.22 -13.80
N PHE A 724 -0.58 15.13 -13.35
CA PHE A 724 0.77 14.85 -12.89
C PHE A 724 1.00 15.44 -11.49
N PHE A 725 1.89 14.85 -10.70
CA PHE A 725 2.44 15.56 -9.54
C PHE A 725 3.12 16.86 -9.99
N LYS A 726 2.99 17.92 -9.19
CA LYS A 726 3.63 19.21 -9.43
C LYS A 726 5.15 19.04 -9.61
N ASP A 727 5.70 19.70 -10.63
CA ASP A 727 7.12 19.70 -11.01
C ASP A 727 7.70 18.37 -11.54
N VAL A 728 6.86 17.34 -11.77
CA VAL A 728 7.25 16.19 -12.62
C VAL A 728 7.27 16.62 -14.10
N PRO A 729 8.27 16.25 -14.92
CA PRO A 729 8.28 16.60 -16.34
C PRO A 729 7.08 16.05 -17.11
N THR A 730 6.19 16.94 -17.56
CA THR A 730 4.96 16.60 -18.30
C THR A 730 5.19 16.27 -19.79
N SER A 731 6.45 16.21 -20.23
CA SER A 731 6.80 15.85 -21.61
C SER A 731 6.66 14.36 -21.92
N ASP A 732 6.60 13.51 -20.89
CA ASP A 732 6.35 12.08 -21.04
C ASP A 732 4.96 11.73 -20.49
N ILE A 733 4.06 11.36 -21.39
CA ILE A 733 2.69 10.96 -21.07
C ILE A 733 2.63 9.75 -20.13
N SER A 734 3.67 8.89 -20.12
CA SER A 734 3.73 7.71 -19.27
C SER A 734 3.98 8.00 -17.78
N ALA A 735 4.33 9.25 -17.43
CA ALA A 735 4.52 9.70 -16.05
C ALA A 735 3.24 10.24 -15.38
N ALA A 736 2.08 10.07 -16.01
CA ALA A 736 0.79 10.58 -15.53
C ALA A 736 0.18 9.70 -14.41
N LEU A 737 -0.50 10.36 -13.47
CA LEU A 737 -1.27 9.71 -12.40
C LEU A 737 -2.62 9.17 -12.90
N ALA A 738 -3.24 9.89 -13.82
CA ALA A 738 -4.45 9.52 -14.52
C ALA A 738 -4.45 10.20 -15.89
N LEU A 739 -5.06 9.54 -16.87
CA LEU A 739 -5.14 9.95 -18.28
C LEU A 739 -6.51 9.61 -18.82
N ASP A 740 -7.04 10.47 -19.69
CA ASP A 740 -8.15 10.13 -20.57
C ASP A 740 -8.05 10.90 -21.90
N SER A 741 -8.70 10.39 -22.95
CA SER A 741 -8.53 10.86 -24.33
C SER A 741 -9.80 10.85 -25.17
N PHE A 742 -9.85 11.75 -26.16
CA PHE A 742 -10.90 11.82 -27.17
C PHE A 742 -10.32 11.94 -28.59
N VAL A 743 -11.12 11.62 -29.60
CA VAL A 743 -10.78 11.87 -31.01
C VAL A 743 -11.44 13.17 -31.49
N ALA A 744 -10.63 14.09 -32.02
CA ALA A 744 -11.08 15.21 -32.83
C ALA A 744 -11.11 14.79 -34.31
N ASP A 745 -12.25 14.99 -34.98
CA ASP A 745 -12.43 14.57 -36.38
C ASP A 745 -12.71 15.77 -37.29
N VAL A 746 -11.90 15.91 -38.35
CA VAL A 746 -12.04 16.95 -39.37
C VAL A 746 -13.37 16.85 -40.12
N ALA A 747 -13.96 15.66 -40.23
CA ALA A 747 -15.24 15.45 -40.90
C ALA A 747 -16.40 16.20 -40.24
N LYS A 748 -16.39 16.35 -38.90
CA LYS A 748 -17.45 17.09 -38.19
C LYS A 748 -17.53 18.58 -38.55
N LYS A 749 -16.47 19.18 -39.11
CA LYS A 749 -16.54 20.55 -39.64
C LYS A 749 -17.37 20.63 -40.94
N ALA A 750 -17.52 19.53 -41.68
CA ALA A 750 -18.40 19.48 -42.85
C ALA A 750 -19.88 19.39 -42.47
N ASP A 751 -20.22 18.70 -41.38
CA ASP A 751 -21.60 18.54 -40.90
C ASP A 751 -22.21 19.85 -40.34
N THR A 752 -21.37 20.86 -40.06
CA THR A 752 -21.78 22.18 -39.56
C THR A 752 -21.80 23.29 -40.62
N LEU A 753 -21.36 23.00 -41.85
CA LEU A 753 -21.31 23.98 -42.95
C LEU A 753 -22.60 23.94 -43.78
N ASP A 754 -23.52 24.88 -43.49
CA ASP A 754 -24.76 25.01 -44.27
C ASP A 754 -24.44 25.37 -45.74
N PRO A 755 -24.91 24.60 -46.74
CA PRO A 755 -24.58 24.85 -48.14
C PRO A 755 -25.36 26.05 -48.68
N ALA A 756 -24.70 27.20 -48.78
CA ALA A 756 -25.27 28.42 -49.33
C ALA A 756 -25.39 28.30 -50.87
N TYR A 757 -26.62 28.39 -51.38
CA TYR A 757 -26.90 28.43 -52.82
C TYR A 757 -27.09 29.87 -53.31
N GLU A 758 -26.63 30.16 -54.51
CA GLU A 758 -26.85 31.46 -55.18
C GLU A 758 -28.29 31.58 -55.70
N ASP A 759 -28.97 32.68 -55.39
CA ASP A 759 -30.32 32.98 -55.91
C ASP A 759 -30.28 33.19 -57.43
N LYS A 760 -30.67 32.14 -58.17
CA LYS A 760 -30.70 32.12 -59.64
C LYS A 760 -32.13 32.19 -60.18
N ASN A 761 -32.43 33.28 -60.90
CA ASN A 761 -33.63 33.36 -61.72
C ASN A 761 -33.56 32.33 -62.87
N VAL A 762 -34.44 31.33 -62.84
CA VAL A 762 -34.50 30.25 -63.86
C VAL A 762 -35.65 30.44 -64.84
N VAL A 763 -35.43 30.05 -66.10
CA VAL A 763 -36.49 30.04 -67.13
C VAL A 763 -37.26 28.72 -67.06
N PRO A 764 -38.60 28.73 -66.89
CA PRO A 764 -39.40 27.51 -66.81
C PRO A 764 -39.14 26.55 -67.97
N GLY A 765 -38.85 25.29 -67.66
CA GLY A 765 -38.54 24.23 -68.63
C GLY A 765 -37.05 24.12 -69.03
N THR A 766 -36.17 25.03 -68.59
CA THR A 766 -34.73 24.95 -68.85
C THR A 766 -33.98 24.45 -67.61
N PRO A 767 -33.19 23.36 -67.68
CA PRO A 767 -32.35 22.93 -66.57
C PRO A 767 -31.29 23.99 -66.23
N ALA A 768 -31.10 24.25 -64.94
CA ALA A 768 -30.07 25.14 -64.42
C ALA A 768 -29.33 24.46 -63.26
N THR A 769 -28.04 24.76 -63.12
CA THR A 769 -27.19 24.25 -62.04
C THR A 769 -26.69 25.38 -61.15
N SER A 770 -26.69 25.11 -59.85
CA SER A 770 -26.03 25.92 -58.82
C SER A 770 -24.96 25.06 -58.17
N THR A 771 -23.79 25.64 -57.90
CA THR A 771 -22.76 25.01 -57.07
C THR A 771 -22.88 25.64 -55.67
N PRO A 772 -23.07 24.88 -54.59
CA PRO A 772 -23.13 25.46 -53.26
C PRO A 772 -21.77 26.04 -52.87
N ALA A 773 -21.79 27.19 -52.21
CA ALA A 773 -20.67 27.69 -51.44
C ALA A 773 -20.77 27.12 -50.01
N LEU A 774 -19.65 26.67 -49.45
CA LEU A 774 -19.53 26.36 -48.03
C LEU A 774 -18.94 27.59 -47.34
N THR A 775 -19.64 28.13 -46.34
CA THR A 775 -19.25 29.33 -45.58
C THR A 775 -19.14 29.00 -44.10
N ASP A 776 -17.98 29.33 -43.52
CA ASP A 776 -17.61 29.17 -42.11
C ASP A 776 -18.31 30.21 -41.20
#